data_AF-A0A9D5CIL2-F1
#
_entry.id   AF-A0A9D5CIL2-F1
#
_cell.length_a   1.000
_cell.length_b   1.000
_cell.length_c   1.000
_cell.angle_alpha   90.00
_cell.angle_beta   90.00
_cell.angle_gamma   90.00
#
_symmetry.space_group_name_H-M   'P 1'
#
loop_
_entity.id
_entity.type
_entity.pdbx_description
1 polymer ?
#
loop_
_entity_poly.entity_id
_entity_poly.type
_entity_poly.pdbx_seq_one_letter_code
_entity_poly.pdbx_strand_id
1 'polypeptide(L)'
;MWEPRVTDKALPHSNMECHAHHQVNVSPMTTDYDDIILYVEEDVACHVTHHQNVALHKDDNMRSMLTHQHDVAHHVITRDDVVDHVLEGVDVASHFSKHGDMASHVSSILAEARMEARHMDQLTDWAKEKFTDVSQDSREEPLEILKSIEFVRPENSCMASPEMVYAAKKHIEAIRRTRFSIGEAVPSTETILLLSAADHFAREFGNYGFNFVWELIQNAEDNKYPSGVKPYLEFLVIQKDITHTGAPQTLVVTSNEVGFSKQDMDAICSIGVSTKRGRRNEGFIGERGFGFKSVFQVSNQPHIISNGYQIRFTSVLPNIECPILMAPEWNDSEITIADIKGVCGSQDRLPNTIIILPLRTGYYEFVRNEFARTHNEHLLFLSKLERITMQIDDGYSWPQTPAFFKKLDRKTDEPHTCSIHSDLYMAKLSVLHTCDSHSCDYYIYRQKFPVTTEKKIDGREDVENMLVSIAFPLGERLSEEFPCNVFSYFPTMIMGMFRFLIHSDFVLTPSMEINFDSKWNKWVFDCVPTAFVNAILAFVNTGNKRETLVGLFLRKHLPFEAYSISNHKDAKVMNSIIKSIERKLKALPIVPCHTIPGGDVRYEKPRDVRRIFPAFRKLLHSLKNANVHLDGMQPGEKSLFFEPLDNERDGKVFQYHGVGAPDSDPDWYGKFIQDCRIVPQLSEELYLTFLCFIASNWNIFGKCNVAEIPLVKYIAEDGIVKLCSINALRKGKLRVCFSMNTQEHGWLIKCNQKFGFPSNLYLLPIEIQEGITTHKSRYFLCAWLLLHVMVSNVTVQEYGNFIIEYLAEKNSNLNAAILLPHFLHKSMENKFLWESQVFELCHKMPIVDGSGTLHAERTATLVPENGSKWMKLFGWNPFAENKYIALGGNAYDKFSERANFMNFLCKYTKAVDLPEISPPNVRLPITCCQLSAEQAFLLLDWIKFLREKATKLPELFIQSIRNGKWMKNTINGFSSPTQCVLFGPQGNSCGSSGDLLFPIDEHFYENRINMYKDELKLIGVNMICSKETWELYVAAQRLADKIYNHGFNFVSELIQIAEENTYPSGVRPFLELKVTPRDITFSGSLQTLIVASNDVGFSEHDIDAICSIGKSTKRRRHDGLIGQRGIGFKSVLEISQKPYIFSNGYQITFTEAPGHSVQSPLFLNGWI
;
A
#
# COMPACT_ATOMS: atom_id res chain seq x y z
N MET A 1 8.65 53.96 40.50
CA MET A 1 9.63 53.84 41.60
C MET A 1 9.09 52.81 42.59
N TRP A 2 9.95 52.14 43.36
CA TRP A 2 9.62 51.22 44.47
C TRP A 2 9.14 49.78 44.14
N GLU A 3 10.11 48.87 44.17
CA GLU A 3 10.07 47.55 44.87
C GLU A 3 9.95 47.77 46.43
N PRO A 4 10.05 46.80 47.41
CA PRO A 4 10.60 45.42 47.31
C PRO A 4 10.13 44.28 48.28
N ARG A 5 10.66 43.05 48.06
CA ARG A 5 10.96 41.94 49.04
C ARG A 5 9.74 41.19 49.67
N VAL A 6 9.84 39.97 50.26
CA VAL A 6 10.99 39.10 50.65
C VAL A 6 10.67 37.55 50.61
N THR A 7 11.73 36.73 50.68
CA THR A 7 11.99 35.25 50.86
C THR A 7 10.93 34.30 51.52
N ASP A 8 11.03 32.95 51.54
CA ASP A 8 12.22 32.08 51.81
C ASP A 8 12.08 30.53 51.58
N LYS A 9 13.23 29.80 51.49
CA LYS A 9 13.48 28.32 51.61
C LYS A 9 12.89 27.31 50.60
N ALA A 10 13.52 26.16 50.26
CA ALA A 10 14.90 25.63 50.42
C ALA A 10 15.19 24.44 49.46
N LEU A 11 16.47 24.02 49.34
CA LEU A 11 17.07 22.98 48.46
C LEU A 11 17.66 21.79 49.32
N PRO A 12 18.36 20.71 48.85
CA PRO A 12 19.35 20.70 47.74
C PRO A 12 19.72 19.39 46.95
N HIS A 13 20.61 19.56 45.93
CA HIS A 13 21.57 18.60 45.30
C HIS A 13 21.02 17.37 44.51
N SER A 14 21.63 16.85 43.43
CA SER A 14 22.92 17.05 42.69
C SER A 14 22.88 16.25 41.35
N ASN A 15 23.72 16.38 40.29
CA ASN A 15 24.86 17.25 39.89
C ASN A 15 25.14 17.13 38.35
N MET A 16 26.09 17.94 37.83
CA MET A 16 27.06 17.77 36.70
C MET A 16 26.72 16.84 35.50
N GLU A 17 26.68 17.26 34.21
CA GLU A 17 27.61 17.99 33.30
C GLU A 17 28.50 17.10 32.39
N CYS A 18 28.54 17.37 31.07
CA CYS A 18 29.75 17.36 30.21
C CYS A 18 29.52 17.79 28.72
N HIS A 19 30.27 18.81 28.29
CA HIS A 19 30.94 19.14 26.98
C HIS A 19 30.71 18.37 25.64
N ALA A 20 31.03 18.89 24.43
CA ALA A 20 31.27 20.26 23.86
C ALA A 20 31.58 20.23 22.32
N HIS A 21 31.80 21.41 21.68
CA HIS A 21 32.36 21.72 20.31
C HIS A 21 31.42 21.52 19.08
N HIS A 22 31.25 22.45 18.10
CA HIS A 22 32.14 23.29 17.21
C HIS A 22 32.64 22.53 15.94
N GLN A 23 32.71 23.04 14.69
CA GLN A 23 32.59 24.37 14.01
C GLN A 23 32.06 24.15 12.55
N VAL A 24 31.22 24.99 11.88
CA VAL A 24 31.33 26.34 11.25
C VAL A 24 31.90 26.40 9.80
N ASN A 25 31.02 26.77 8.82
CA ASN A 25 31.23 27.39 7.48
C ASN A 25 32.10 26.63 6.42
N VAL A 26 31.96 26.82 5.09
CA VAL A 26 31.88 28.04 4.23
C VAL A 26 31.02 27.82 2.95
N SER A 27 30.51 28.91 2.35
CA SER A 27 29.92 29.02 1.00
C SER A 27 30.49 30.28 0.31
N PRO A 28 30.61 30.36 -1.04
CA PRO A 28 29.66 31.22 -1.79
C PRO A 28 29.40 30.87 -3.29
N MET A 29 28.21 31.27 -3.79
CA MET A 29 27.90 31.88 -5.12
C MET A 29 28.28 31.16 -6.45
N THR A 30 27.55 31.27 -7.59
CA THR A 30 26.25 31.90 -7.98
C THR A 30 25.85 31.42 -9.40
N THR A 31 24.53 31.42 -9.72
CA THR A 31 23.89 31.63 -11.06
C THR A 31 24.23 30.67 -12.23
N ASP A 32 23.32 30.24 -13.13
CA ASP A 32 21.97 30.71 -13.53
C ASP A 32 21.05 29.57 -14.07
N TYR A 33 19.72 29.83 -14.14
CA TYR A 33 18.61 29.30 -14.98
C TYR A 33 18.87 28.11 -15.97
N ASP A 34 17.97 27.15 -16.27
CA ASP A 34 16.49 26.97 -16.12
C ASP A 34 16.13 25.48 -16.44
N ASP A 35 14.92 24.86 -16.35
CA ASP A 35 13.57 25.13 -15.79
C ASP A 35 12.77 23.77 -15.76
N ILE A 36 11.48 23.79 -15.36
CA ILE A 36 10.39 22.80 -15.55
C ILE A 36 10.38 21.55 -14.64
N ILE A 37 9.90 21.74 -13.41
CA ILE A 37 8.97 20.78 -12.76
C ILE A 37 7.76 21.56 -12.24
N LEU A 38 6.55 21.11 -12.59
CA LEU A 38 5.29 21.65 -12.04
C LEU A 38 4.97 21.04 -10.67
N TYR A 39 4.78 21.91 -9.69
CA TYR A 39 4.01 21.64 -8.47
C TYR A 39 2.82 22.61 -8.42
N VAL A 40 1.73 22.19 -7.78
CA VAL A 40 0.59 23.04 -7.42
C VAL A 40 0.28 22.80 -5.95
N GLU A 41 0.36 23.87 -5.17
CA GLU A 41 -0.09 23.93 -3.78
C GLU A 41 -1.56 24.35 -3.74
N GLU A 42 -2.26 24.06 -2.64
CA GLU A 42 -3.37 24.91 -2.19
C GLU A 42 -3.44 24.87 -0.65
N ASP A 43 -3.83 25.99 -0.04
CA ASP A 43 -3.27 26.43 1.24
C ASP A 43 -4.27 26.47 2.42
N VAL A 44 -3.79 26.72 3.63
CA VAL A 44 -4.49 26.58 4.91
C VAL A 44 -4.86 27.93 5.55
N ALA A 45 -6.14 28.11 5.93
CA ALA A 45 -6.50 28.96 7.09
C ALA A 45 -7.92 28.70 7.61
N CYS A 46 -8.11 28.81 8.93
CA CYS A 46 -9.42 28.87 9.61
C CYS A 46 -9.68 30.30 10.11
N HIS A 47 -10.96 30.70 10.26
CA HIS A 47 -11.39 31.72 11.24
C HIS A 47 -12.85 31.50 11.68
N VAL A 48 -13.23 32.04 12.84
CA VAL A 48 -14.50 31.80 13.55
C VAL A 48 -14.97 33.07 14.25
N THR A 49 -16.25 33.47 14.15
CA THR A 49 -17.09 34.02 15.26
C THR A 49 -18.51 34.46 14.83
N HIS A 50 -19.51 34.10 15.66
CA HIS A 50 -20.71 34.85 16.09
C HIS A 50 -21.48 35.81 15.14
N HIS A 51 -22.81 35.60 14.98
CA HIS A 51 -23.85 36.35 15.74
C HIS A 51 -25.27 35.75 15.58
N GLN A 52 -26.28 36.30 16.29
CA GLN A 52 -27.66 35.80 16.39
C GLN A 52 -28.72 36.74 15.76
N ASN A 53 -29.79 36.14 15.20
CA ASN A 53 -31.20 36.59 15.14
C ASN A 53 -31.67 37.87 14.36
N VAL A 54 -32.98 37.87 14.05
CA VAL A 54 -33.89 38.96 13.58
C VAL A 54 -33.78 39.40 12.10
N ALA A 55 -34.40 38.72 11.12
CA ALA A 55 -35.83 38.73 10.69
C ALA A 55 -36.27 39.81 9.65
N LEU A 56 -37.26 39.42 8.82
CA LEU A 56 -38.22 40.20 7.97
C LEU A 56 -37.91 40.55 6.48
N HIS A 57 -38.80 40.06 5.60
CA HIS A 57 -39.23 40.50 4.24
C HIS A 57 -38.17 40.83 3.17
N LYS A 58 -38.23 40.30 1.93
CA LYS A 58 -39.37 40.12 1.00
C LYS A 58 -39.09 38.99 -0.02
N ASP A 59 -40.01 38.49 -0.85
CA ASP A 59 -41.46 38.19 -0.81
C ASP A 59 -41.80 37.47 -2.16
N ASP A 60 -43.08 37.19 -2.44
CA ASP A 60 -43.63 36.99 -3.80
C ASP A 60 -43.11 35.82 -4.66
N ASN A 61 -43.48 34.57 -4.31
CA ASN A 61 -44.02 33.59 -5.29
C ASN A 61 -44.62 32.30 -4.69
N MET A 62 -45.58 32.38 -3.73
CA MET A 62 -46.48 31.24 -3.43
C MET A 62 -47.73 31.60 -2.59
N ARG A 63 -48.60 32.50 -3.06
CA ARG A 63 -49.92 32.75 -2.40
C ARG A 63 -51.01 33.32 -3.31
N SER A 64 -51.43 32.56 -4.33
CA SER A 64 -52.53 32.94 -5.25
C SER A 64 -53.55 31.83 -5.59
N MET A 65 -53.42 30.61 -5.04
CA MET A 65 -54.33 29.50 -5.32
C MET A 65 -54.71 28.70 -4.05
N LEU A 66 -55.31 29.38 -3.06
CA LEU A 66 -55.91 28.71 -1.89
C LEU A 66 -57.28 29.30 -1.50
N THR A 67 -58.23 29.25 -2.44
CA THR A 67 -59.67 29.21 -2.19
C THR A 67 -60.36 28.62 -3.42
N HIS A 68 -61.37 27.76 -3.21
CA HIS A 68 -62.23 27.17 -4.26
C HIS A 68 -61.55 26.20 -5.24
N GLN A 69 -61.29 24.96 -4.79
CA GLN A 69 -61.98 23.82 -5.41
C GLN A 69 -62.18 22.69 -4.40
N HIS A 70 -63.30 21.99 -4.54
CA HIS A 70 -63.72 20.86 -3.71
C HIS A 70 -63.35 19.53 -4.39
N ASP A 71 -63.34 18.46 -3.59
CA ASP A 71 -63.56 17.06 -3.98
C ASP A 71 -62.72 16.45 -5.12
N VAL A 72 -61.57 15.86 -4.78
CA VAL A 72 -61.26 14.45 -5.11
C VAL A 72 -60.47 13.83 -3.96
N ALA A 73 -61.00 12.76 -3.37
CA ALA A 73 -60.25 11.88 -2.46
C ALA A 73 -60.00 10.53 -3.14
N HIS A 74 -58.74 10.08 -3.16
CA HIS A 74 -58.42 8.71 -3.55
C HIS A 74 -58.60 7.77 -2.35
N HIS A 75 -59.75 7.12 -2.24
CA HIS A 75 -59.95 6.03 -1.27
C HIS A 75 -59.10 4.81 -1.65
N VAL A 76 -58.46 4.22 -0.64
CA VAL A 76 -57.87 2.88 -0.69
C VAL A 76 -58.90 1.92 -0.11
N ILE A 77 -59.36 0.96 -0.92
CA ILE A 77 -60.36 -0.04 -0.49
C ILE A 77 -59.70 -0.98 0.53
N THR A 78 -60.32 -1.11 1.71
CA THR A 78 -59.85 -1.99 2.79
C THR A 78 -60.56 -3.35 2.76
N ARG A 79 -60.18 -4.27 3.68
CA ARG A 79 -60.87 -5.56 3.86
C ARG A 79 -62.34 -5.35 4.24
N ASP A 80 -62.60 -4.37 5.10
CA ASP A 80 -63.88 -4.21 5.77
C ASP A 80 -64.91 -3.58 4.82
N ASP A 81 -64.50 -2.61 3.99
CA ASP A 81 -65.32 -2.04 2.90
C ASP A 81 -65.89 -3.12 1.96
N VAL A 82 -65.12 -4.18 1.69
CA VAL A 82 -65.52 -5.29 0.82
C VAL A 82 -66.46 -6.26 1.53
N VAL A 83 -66.30 -6.44 2.85
CA VAL A 83 -67.20 -7.28 3.66
C VAL A 83 -68.58 -6.64 3.75
N ASP A 84 -68.66 -5.34 4.02
CA ASP A 84 -69.95 -4.63 4.14
C ASP A 84 -70.75 -4.66 2.82
N HIS A 85 -70.11 -4.40 1.67
CA HIS A 85 -70.78 -4.51 0.36
C HIS A 85 -71.27 -5.94 0.03
N VAL A 86 -70.62 -6.98 0.56
CA VAL A 86 -71.08 -8.37 0.43
C VAL A 86 -72.26 -8.67 1.36
N LEU A 87 -72.26 -8.12 2.58
CA LEU A 87 -73.38 -8.23 3.52
C LEU A 87 -74.62 -7.46 3.04
N GLU A 88 -74.44 -6.35 2.32
CA GLU A 88 -75.53 -5.62 1.64
C GLU A 88 -75.99 -6.29 0.32
N GLY A 89 -75.32 -7.36 -0.12
CA GLY A 89 -75.74 -8.15 -1.30
C GLY A 89 -75.44 -7.51 -2.65
N VAL A 90 -74.48 -6.58 -2.73
CA VAL A 90 -74.09 -5.89 -3.96
C VAL A 90 -73.20 -6.79 -4.83
N ASP A 91 -73.39 -6.77 -6.16
CA ASP A 91 -72.44 -7.42 -7.08
C ASP A 91 -71.12 -6.61 -7.18
N VAL A 92 -70.22 -6.91 -6.24
CA VAL A 92 -68.85 -6.37 -6.12
C VAL A 92 -68.08 -6.44 -7.45
N ALA A 93 -68.28 -7.49 -8.26
CA ALA A 93 -67.55 -7.64 -9.53
C ALA A 93 -68.01 -6.59 -10.55
N SER A 94 -69.31 -6.27 -10.58
CA SER A 94 -69.84 -5.19 -11.42
C SER A 94 -69.41 -3.80 -10.93
N HIS A 95 -69.34 -3.60 -9.60
CA HIS A 95 -69.12 -2.29 -8.98
C HIS A 95 -67.70 -1.75 -9.23
N PHE A 96 -66.67 -2.57 -8.98
CA PHE A 96 -65.28 -2.14 -9.07
C PHE A 96 -64.64 -2.30 -10.47
N SER A 97 -65.34 -2.90 -11.43
CA SER A 97 -64.87 -3.10 -12.81
C SER A 97 -64.62 -1.80 -13.62
N LYS A 98 -64.98 -0.63 -13.09
CA LYS A 98 -64.78 0.68 -13.74
C LYS A 98 -63.38 1.28 -13.54
N HIS A 99 -62.55 0.74 -12.63
CA HIS A 99 -61.19 1.22 -12.39
C HIS A 99 -60.16 0.15 -12.80
N GLY A 100 -59.53 0.36 -13.97
CA GLY A 100 -58.80 -0.68 -14.71
C GLY A 100 -57.59 -1.32 -14.01
N ASP A 101 -56.99 -0.66 -13.01
CA ASP A 101 -55.74 -1.13 -12.36
C ASP A 101 -55.96 -2.00 -11.09
N MET A 102 -57.20 -2.20 -10.60
CA MET A 102 -57.44 -2.90 -9.33
C MET A 102 -58.02 -4.34 -9.45
N ALA A 103 -58.27 -4.84 -10.66
CA ALA A 103 -58.94 -6.12 -10.89
C ALA A 103 -58.18 -7.35 -10.31
N SER A 104 -56.85 -7.31 -10.27
CA SER A 104 -56.01 -8.40 -9.73
C SER A 104 -56.05 -8.48 -8.20
N HIS A 105 -56.07 -7.33 -7.51
CA HIS A 105 -56.05 -7.26 -6.05
C HIS A 105 -57.39 -7.73 -5.46
N VAL A 106 -58.50 -7.26 -6.02
CA VAL A 106 -59.86 -7.69 -5.65
C VAL A 106 -60.04 -9.20 -5.89
N SER A 107 -59.47 -9.74 -6.97
CA SER A 107 -59.51 -11.19 -7.26
C SER A 107 -58.76 -12.03 -6.21
N SER A 108 -57.69 -11.50 -5.61
CA SER A 108 -56.94 -12.18 -4.55
C SER A 108 -57.75 -12.27 -3.25
N ILE A 109 -58.34 -11.15 -2.81
CA ILE A 109 -59.14 -11.06 -1.58
C ILE A 109 -60.39 -11.96 -1.69
N LEU A 110 -61.04 -11.98 -2.86
CA LEU A 110 -62.17 -12.88 -3.13
C LEU A 110 -61.77 -14.37 -3.17
N ALA A 111 -60.51 -14.71 -3.44
CA ALA A 111 -60.04 -16.09 -3.40
C ALA A 111 -59.81 -16.58 -1.95
N GLU A 112 -59.23 -15.74 -1.10
CA GLU A 112 -59.00 -16.05 0.33
C GLU A 112 -60.32 -16.16 1.10
N ALA A 113 -61.24 -15.20 0.92
CA ALA A 113 -62.57 -15.25 1.55
C ALA A 113 -63.37 -16.52 1.16
N ARG A 114 -63.20 -17.00 -0.08
CA ARG A 114 -63.81 -18.26 -0.56
C ARG A 114 -63.16 -19.53 -0.01
N MET A 115 -61.97 -19.44 0.60
CA MET A 115 -61.39 -20.54 1.37
C MET A 115 -61.83 -20.51 2.84
N GLU A 116 -61.87 -19.32 3.48
CA GLU A 116 -62.35 -19.18 4.87
C GLU A 116 -63.82 -19.66 5.02
N ALA A 117 -64.71 -19.28 4.08
CA ALA A 117 -66.11 -19.73 4.09
C ALA A 117 -66.26 -21.26 4.08
N ARG A 118 -65.46 -21.96 3.27
CA ARG A 118 -65.47 -23.43 3.17
C ARG A 118 -65.03 -24.13 4.45
N HIS A 119 -64.23 -23.47 5.30
CA HIS A 119 -63.85 -24.02 6.60
C HIS A 119 -64.99 -23.90 7.64
N MET A 120 -65.83 -22.86 7.58
CA MET A 120 -66.98 -22.74 8.48
C MET A 120 -68.08 -23.76 8.16
N ASP A 121 -68.37 -24.00 6.88
CA ASP A 121 -69.35 -25.04 6.49
C ASP A 121 -68.90 -26.42 6.99
N GLN A 122 -67.61 -26.77 6.79
CA GLN A 122 -67.05 -28.04 7.27
C GLN A 122 -67.07 -28.18 8.80
N LEU A 123 -66.82 -27.10 9.56
CA LEU A 123 -66.98 -27.09 11.02
C LEU A 123 -68.45 -27.27 11.45
N THR A 124 -69.37 -26.68 10.71
CA THR A 124 -70.81 -26.72 11.00
C THR A 124 -71.41 -28.09 10.69
N ASP A 125 -70.95 -28.76 9.64
CA ASP A 125 -71.38 -30.12 9.31
C ASP A 125 -70.68 -31.18 10.19
N TRP A 126 -69.39 -30.99 10.53
CA TRP A 126 -68.72 -31.81 11.56
C TRP A 126 -69.44 -31.75 12.90
N ALA A 127 -69.97 -30.57 13.30
CA ALA A 127 -70.78 -30.43 14.50
C ALA A 127 -72.11 -31.19 14.41
N LYS A 128 -72.82 -31.17 13.27
CA LYS A 128 -74.07 -31.94 13.08
C LYS A 128 -73.83 -33.45 13.13
N GLU A 129 -72.75 -33.92 12.50
CA GLU A 129 -72.34 -35.32 12.47
C GLU A 129 -71.84 -35.81 13.85
N LYS A 130 -71.27 -34.91 14.68
CA LYS A 130 -70.82 -35.21 16.05
C LYS A 130 -71.92 -35.29 17.11
N PHE A 131 -73.09 -34.70 16.88
CA PHE A 131 -74.12 -34.51 17.91
C PHE A 131 -75.46 -35.23 17.64
N THR A 132 -75.50 -36.14 16.67
CA THR A 132 -76.73 -36.87 16.28
C THR A 132 -76.81 -38.32 16.78
N ASP A 133 -75.77 -38.86 17.44
CA ASP A 133 -75.70 -40.28 17.79
C ASP A 133 -75.29 -40.55 19.26
N VAL A 134 -76.10 -40.04 20.20
CA VAL A 134 -76.13 -40.53 21.60
C VAL A 134 -77.59 -40.63 22.05
N SER A 135 -78.18 -41.82 21.92
CA SER A 135 -79.44 -42.16 22.59
C SER A 135 -79.40 -43.60 23.07
N GLN A 136 -79.91 -43.85 24.28
CA GLN A 136 -79.85 -45.13 25.02
C GLN A 136 -78.42 -45.43 25.51
N ASP A 137 -78.17 -45.82 26.77
CA ASP A 137 -79.08 -46.24 27.85
C ASP A 137 -78.53 -45.88 29.26
N SER A 138 -79.30 -46.17 30.32
CA SER A 138 -78.91 -46.21 31.75
C SER A 138 -78.55 -44.89 32.48
N ARG A 139 -79.61 -44.11 32.78
CA ARG A 139 -79.91 -43.42 34.05
C ARG A 139 -78.81 -43.25 35.11
N GLU A 140 -78.40 -41.99 35.35
CA GLU A 140 -78.23 -41.40 36.69
C GLU A 140 -78.54 -39.89 36.60
N GLU A 141 -78.94 -39.23 37.70
CA GLU A 141 -79.56 -37.88 37.63
C GLU A 141 -78.55 -36.71 37.56
N PRO A 142 -78.74 -35.68 36.70
CA PRO A 142 -77.84 -34.52 36.59
C PRO A 142 -77.75 -33.56 37.81
N LEU A 143 -78.21 -33.95 38.99
CA LEU A 143 -78.45 -33.04 40.13
C LEU A 143 -77.17 -32.65 40.91
N GLU A 144 -76.07 -33.41 40.79
CA GLU A 144 -74.76 -33.03 41.35
C GLU A 144 -73.98 -32.07 40.43
N ILE A 145 -74.10 -32.21 39.10
CA ILE A 145 -73.38 -31.35 38.13
C ILE A 145 -73.86 -29.89 38.22
N LEU A 146 -75.14 -29.67 38.52
CA LEU A 146 -75.70 -28.34 38.72
C LEU A 146 -75.10 -27.58 39.93
N LYS A 147 -74.50 -28.26 40.91
CA LYS A 147 -73.82 -27.61 42.05
C LYS A 147 -72.47 -26.99 41.69
N SER A 148 -71.87 -27.38 40.58
CA SER A 148 -70.65 -26.76 40.04
C SER A 148 -70.91 -25.51 39.16
N ILE A 149 -72.17 -25.07 39.01
CA ILE A 149 -72.55 -23.96 38.12
C ILE A 149 -73.12 -22.76 38.91
N GLU A 150 -72.69 -22.54 40.15
CA GLU A 150 -72.85 -21.26 40.86
C GLU A 150 -71.60 -20.38 40.68
N PHE A 151 -71.45 -19.74 39.50
CA PHE A 151 -71.13 -18.30 39.39
C PHE A 151 -71.20 -17.74 37.95
N VAL A 152 -72.16 -18.20 37.14
CA VAL A 152 -72.56 -17.46 35.93
C VAL A 152 -73.26 -16.17 36.39
N ARG A 153 -72.50 -15.08 36.56
CA ARG A 153 -73.08 -13.74 36.72
C ARG A 153 -73.90 -13.44 35.45
N PRO A 154 -75.15 -12.94 35.55
CA PRO A 154 -75.90 -12.52 34.38
C PRO A 154 -75.15 -11.39 33.68
N GLU A 155 -75.04 -11.46 32.36
CA GLU A 155 -74.13 -10.61 31.56
C GLU A 155 -74.48 -9.11 31.59
N ASN A 156 -75.64 -8.75 32.16
CA ASN A 156 -76.18 -7.38 32.23
C ASN A 156 -76.11 -6.72 33.63
N SER A 157 -75.42 -7.29 34.63
CA SER A 157 -75.24 -6.62 35.95
C SER A 157 -73.81 -6.09 36.15
N CYS A 158 -73.56 -4.84 35.74
CA CYS A 158 -72.27 -4.15 35.95
C CYS A 158 -72.10 -3.53 37.36
N MET A 159 -72.97 -3.85 38.30
CA MET A 159 -72.89 -3.45 39.71
C MET A 159 -72.75 -4.69 40.59
N ALA A 160 -72.03 -4.57 41.71
CA ALA A 160 -72.08 -5.60 42.76
C ALA A 160 -73.50 -5.71 43.30
N SER A 161 -73.94 -6.92 43.71
CA SER A 161 -75.29 -7.08 44.25
C SER A 161 -75.46 -6.25 45.54
N PRO A 162 -76.69 -5.80 45.88
CA PRO A 162 -76.92 -5.09 47.14
C PRO A 162 -76.42 -5.84 48.38
N GLU A 163 -76.44 -7.18 48.32
CA GLU A 163 -75.91 -8.10 49.34
C GLU A 163 -74.38 -8.04 49.43
N MET A 164 -73.67 -8.02 48.30
CA MET A 164 -72.22 -7.83 48.25
C MET A 164 -71.82 -6.47 48.83
N VAL A 165 -72.53 -5.39 48.45
CA VAL A 165 -72.29 -4.03 48.95
C VAL A 165 -72.57 -3.96 50.46
N TYR A 166 -73.63 -4.59 50.95
CA TYR A 166 -73.93 -4.68 52.38
C TYR A 166 -72.88 -5.48 53.16
N ALA A 167 -72.44 -6.62 52.63
CA ALA A 167 -71.37 -7.43 53.22
C ALA A 167 -70.04 -6.66 53.26
N ALA A 168 -69.71 -5.91 52.21
CA ALA A 168 -68.56 -5.02 52.15
C ALA A 168 -68.67 -3.90 53.21
N LYS A 169 -69.80 -3.18 53.31
CA LYS A 169 -69.98 -2.12 54.32
C LYS A 169 -69.82 -2.65 55.74
N LYS A 170 -70.46 -3.78 56.05
CA LYS A 170 -70.34 -4.47 57.34
C LYS A 170 -68.89 -4.92 57.63
N HIS A 171 -68.12 -5.29 56.61
CA HIS A 171 -66.70 -5.62 56.77
C HIS A 171 -65.86 -4.39 57.12
N ILE A 172 -66.07 -3.26 56.43
CA ILE A 172 -65.35 -2.01 56.72
C ILE A 172 -65.67 -1.48 58.12
N GLU A 173 -66.93 -1.57 58.55
CA GLU A 173 -67.32 -1.25 59.93
C GLU A 173 -66.60 -2.15 60.97
N ALA A 174 -66.45 -3.44 60.66
CA ALA A 174 -65.70 -4.36 61.52
C ALA A 174 -64.21 -3.99 61.62
N ILE A 175 -63.56 -3.64 60.50
CA ILE A 175 -62.17 -3.15 60.48
C ILE A 175 -62.04 -1.86 61.33
N ARG A 176 -62.94 -0.89 61.14
CA ARG A 176 -62.92 0.39 61.88
C ARG A 176 -62.99 0.20 63.39
N ARG A 177 -63.86 -0.70 63.88
CA ARG A 177 -63.98 -1.00 65.32
C ARG A 177 -62.82 -1.84 65.85
N THR A 178 -62.48 -2.94 65.19
CA THR A 178 -61.48 -3.90 65.71
C THR A 178 -60.04 -3.38 65.64
N ARG A 179 -59.62 -2.83 64.49
CA ARG A 179 -58.24 -2.40 64.25
C ARG A 179 -57.96 -1.00 64.76
N PHE A 180 -58.90 -0.09 64.55
CA PHE A 180 -58.73 1.35 64.78
C PHE A 180 -59.54 1.91 65.96
N SER A 181 -60.36 1.07 66.63
CA SER A 181 -61.20 1.45 67.77
C SER A 181 -62.19 2.59 67.51
N ILE A 182 -62.54 2.85 66.25
CA ILE A 182 -63.45 3.93 65.87
C ILE A 182 -64.88 3.56 66.30
N GLY A 183 -65.40 4.28 67.29
CA GLY A 183 -66.70 4.03 67.89
C GLY A 183 -66.67 3.12 69.13
N GLU A 184 -65.50 2.65 69.55
CA GLU A 184 -65.31 1.87 70.77
C GLU A 184 -64.81 2.74 71.93
N ALA A 185 -65.18 2.41 73.17
CA ALA A 185 -64.86 3.22 74.36
C ALA A 185 -63.44 3.01 74.90
N VAL A 186 -62.73 1.97 74.44
CA VAL A 186 -61.37 1.59 74.89
C VAL A 186 -60.55 1.15 73.67
N PRO A 187 -59.30 1.62 73.50
CA PRO A 187 -58.45 1.17 72.40
C PRO A 187 -58.16 -0.33 72.44
N SER A 188 -58.31 -1.01 71.31
CA SER A 188 -57.91 -2.40 71.13
C SER A 188 -56.39 -2.57 71.16
N THR A 189 -55.92 -3.79 71.43
CA THR A 189 -54.48 -4.12 71.38
C THR A 189 -53.88 -3.84 70.00
N GLU A 190 -54.65 -4.03 68.91
CA GLU A 190 -54.22 -3.64 67.57
C GLU A 190 -54.06 -2.11 67.47
N THR A 191 -55.03 -1.31 67.91
CA THR A 191 -54.94 0.16 67.86
C THR A 191 -53.72 0.69 68.63
N ILE A 192 -53.40 0.09 69.79
CA ILE A 192 -52.21 0.46 70.57
C ILE A 192 -50.92 0.13 69.79
N LEU A 193 -50.87 -1.01 69.10
CA LEU A 193 -49.74 -1.38 68.23
C LEU A 193 -49.63 -0.47 67.00
N LEU A 194 -50.75 -0.08 66.37
CA LEU A 194 -50.77 0.88 65.26
C LEU A 194 -50.18 2.23 65.70
N LEU A 195 -50.59 2.74 66.86
CA LEU A 195 -50.08 3.99 67.43
C LEU A 195 -48.58 3.90 67.79
N SER A 196 -48.13 2.77 68.35
CA SER A 196 -46.70 2.54 68.62
C SER A 196 -45.87 2.40 67.34
N ALA A 197 -46.44 1.90 66.24
CA ALA A 197 -45.76 1.80 64.95
C ALA A 197 -45.68 3.15 64.22
N ALA A 198 -46.52 4.14 64.57
CA ALA A 198 -46.62 5.42 63.87
C ALA A 198 -45.30 6.22 63.90
N ASP A 199 -44.62 6.30 65.04
CA ASP A 199 -43.36 7.05 65.18
C ASP A 199 -42.18 6.37 64.44
N HIS A 200 -42.17 5.03 64.39
CA HIS A 200 -41.20 4.28 63.58
C HIS A 200 -41.47 4.47 62.07
N PHE A 201 -42.73 4.28 61.66
CA PHE A 201 -43.12 4.41 60.25
C PHE A 201 -42.94 5.84 59.74
N ALA A 202 -43.24 6.87 60.54
CA ALA A 202 -43.00 8.26 60.15
C ALA A 202 -41.51 8.56 59.93
N ARG A 203 -40.61 8.01 60.76
CA ARG A 203 -39.16 8.13 60.56
C ARG A 203 -38.65 7.37 59.35
N GLU A 204 -39.23 6.23 58.99
CA GLU A 204 -38.84 5.50 57.78
C GLU A 204 -39.45 6.10 56.50
N PHE A 205 -40.75 6.40 56.48
CA PHE A 205 -41.47 6.87 55.29
C PHE A 205 -40.93 8.21 54.74
N GLY A 206 -40.35 9.06 55.60
CA GLY A 206 -39.64 10.28 55.16
C GLY A 206 -38.20 10.06 54.67
N ASN A 207 -37.59 8.90 54.91
CA ASN A 207 -36.22 8.56 54.49
C ASN A 207 -36.16 7.55 53.33
N TYR A 208 -37.22 6.74 53.13
CA TYR A 208 -37.33 5.81 52.02
C TYR A 208 -37.98 6.50 50.81
N GLY A 209 -37.27 6.55 49.68
CA GLY A 209 -37.76 7.08 48.41
C GLY A 209 -38.74 6.14 47.70
N PHE A 210 -39.91 5.87 48.31
CA PHE A 210 -40.95 5.03 47.72
C PHE A 210 -41.46 5.63 46.40
N ASN A 211 -41.47 4.81 45.34
CA ASN A 211 -42.09 5.16 44.07
C ASN A 211 -43.52 4.63 44.03
N PHE A 212 -44.50 5.49 44.29
CA PHE A 212 -45.92 5.09 44.35
C PHE A 212 -46.44 4.49 43.03
N VAL A 213 -45.88 4.89 41.88
CA VAL A 213 -46.23 4.32 40.56
C VAL A 213 -45.76 2.87 40.46
N TRP A 214 -44.53 2.59 40.91
CA TRP A 214 -43.95 1.25 40.86
C TRP A 214 -44.66 0.31 41.86
N GLU A 215 -44.97 0.79 43.06
CA GLU A 215 -45.76 0.05 44.06
C GLU A 215 -47.18 -0.27 43.54
N LEU A 216 -47.81 0.62 42.77
CA LEU A 216 -49.11 0.34 42.13
C LEU A 216 -49.00 -0.67 40.98
N ILE A 217 -47.95 -0.59 40.14
CA ILE A 217 -47.63 -1.62 39.13
C ILE A 217 -47.38 -2.97 39.80
N GLN A 218 -46.66 -2.99 40.92
CA GLN A 218 -46.34 -4.20 41.67
C GLN A 218 -47.59 -4.84 42.29
N ASN A 219 -48.51 -4.04 42.84
CA ASN A 219 -49.79 -4.57 43.32
C ASN A 219 -50.64 -5.14 42.17
N ALA A 220 -50.67 -4.48 41.00
CA ALA A 220 -51.34 -5.02 39.81
C ALA A 220 -50.69 -6.30 39.28
N GLU A 221 -49.35 -6.40 39.28
CA GLU A 221 -48.66 -7.67 38.94
C GLU A 221 -48.92 -8.78 39.97
N ASP A 222 -49.06 -8.45 41.26
CA ASP A 222 -49.42 -9.42 42.30
C ASP A 222 -50.89 -9.90 42.20
N ASN A 223 -51.79 -9.13 41.57
CA ASN A 223 -53.23 -9.43 41.45
C ASN A 223 -53.56 -10.70 40.65
N LYS A 224 -54.86 -11.06 40.63
CA LYS A 224 -55.42 -12.15 39.82
C LYS A 224 -56.28 -11.58 38.69
N TYR A 225 -56.19 -12.16 37.50
CA TYR A 225 -56.96 -11.76 36.33
C TYR A 225 -57.86 -12.91 35.85
N PRO A 226 -59.02 -12.62 35.24
CA PRO A 226 -59.84 -13.64 34.58
C PRO A 226 -59.05 -14.40 33.49
N SER A 227 -59.47 -15.64 33.18
CA SER A 227 -58.90 -16.37 32.05
C SER A 227 -59.25 -15.68 30.73
N GLY A 228 -58.31 -15.66 29.78
CA GLY A 228 -58.51 -15.13 28.43
C GLY A 228 -58.53 -13.60 28.28
N VAL A 229 -58.46 -12.81 29.35
CA VAL A 229 -58.31 -11.35 29.27
C VAL A 229 -56.85 -10.94 29.33
N LYS A 230 -56.50 -9.82 28.68
CA LYS A 230 -55.16 -9.22 28.74
C LYS A 230 -55.02 -8.34 29.99
N PRO A 231 -54.13 -8.64 30.94
CA PRO A 231 -54.00 -7.87 32.17
C PRO A 231 -53.46 -6.46 31.92
N TYR A 232 -54.16 -5.44 32.42
CA TYR A 232 -53.72 -4.04 32.31
C TYR A 232 -53.81 -3.25 33.62
N LEU A 233 -53.01 -2.20 33.68
CA LEU A 233 -53.11 -1.10 34.64
C LEU A 233 -53.14 0.23 33.89
N GLU A 234 -54.05 1.13 34.23
CA GLU A 234 -54.16 2.45 33.61
C GLU A 234 -54.13 3.55 34.67
N PHE A 235 -53.35 4.60 34.43
CA PHE A 235 -53.26 5.81 35.23
C PHE A 235 -53.78 7.00 34.40
N LEU A 236 -54.66 7.81 34.97
CA LEU A 236 -55.27 8.98 34.33
C LEU A 236 -55.34 10.14 35.32
N VAL A 237 -54.58 11.22 35.09
CA VAL A 237 -54.72 12.48 35.82
C VAL A 237 -55.74 13.37 35.12
N ILE A 238 -56.75 13.87 35.85
CA ILE A 238 -57.77 14.81 35.38
C ILE A 238 -57.72 16.15 36.12
N GLN A 239 -58.14 17.23 35.45
CA GLN A 239 -58.25 18.58 36.03
C GLN A 239 -59.54 18.80 36.85
N LYS A 240 -60.42 17.78 36.95
CA LYS A 240 -61.65 17.79 37.78
C LYS A 240 -61.44 17.05 39.11
N ASP A 241 -61.96 17.59 40.20
CA ASP A 241 -62.22 16.83 41.43
C ASP A 241 -63.51 16.01 41.28
N ILE A 242 -63.39 14.67 41.29
CA ILE A 242 -64.52 13.72 41.31
C ILE A 242 -64.78 13.10 42.69
N THR A 243 -64.07 13.58 43.71
CA THR A 243 -64.18 13.12 45.11
C THR A 243 -64.86 14.14 46.02
N HIS A 244 -64.99 15.39 45.57
CA HIS A 244 -65.51 16.53 46.32
C HIS A 244 -64.70 16.83 47.59
N THR A 245 -63.38 16.65 47.53
CA THR A 245 -62.43 16.90 48.63
C THR A 245 -61.77 18.29 48.56
N GLY A 246 -61.96 19.02 47.44
CA GLY A 246 -61.32 20.31 47.18
C GLY A 246 -59.95 20.19 46.51
N ALA A 247 -59.65 19.05 45.89
CA ALA A 247 -58.37 18.81 45.22
C ALA A 247 -58.28 19.57 43.88
N PRO A 248 -57.12 20.11 43.50
CA PRO A 248 -56.95 20.79 42.21
C PRO A 248 -56.88 19.83 41.02
N GLN A 249 -56.53 18.56 41.25
CA GLN A 249 -56.49 17.48 40.26
C GLN A 249 -56.82 16.14 40.92
N THR A 250 -57.29 15.18 40.14
CA THR A 250 -57.47 13.79 40.60
C THR A 250 -56.64 12.84 39.74
N LEU A 251 -55.93 11.89 40.36
CA LEU A 251 -55.36 10.74 39.67
C LEU A 251 -56.27 9.52 39.86
N VAL A 252 -56.86 9.03 38.77
CA VAL A 252 -57.62 7.78 38.71
C VAL A 252 -56.69 6.65 38.24
N VAL A 253 -56.75 5.50 38.91
CA VAL A 253 -55.98 4.30 38.54
C VAL A 253 -56.93 3.12 38.41
N THR A 254 -56.92 2.40 37.29
CA THR A 254 -57.88 1.32 37.00
C THR A 254 -57.20 0.02 36.57
N SER A 255 -57.82 -1.13 36.90
CA SER A 255 -57.36 -2.44 36.43
C SER A 255 -58.51 -3.42 36.21
N ASN A 256 -58.33 -4.34 35.24
CA ASN A 256 -59.25 -5.42 34.88
C ASN A 256 -58.99 -6.74 35.61
N GLU A 257 -58.37 -6.68 36.79
CA GLU A 257 -58.23 -7.80 37.72
C GLU A 257 -59.60 -8.37 38.15
N VAL A 258 -59.63 -9.45 38.94
CA VAL A 258 -60.90 -10.00 39.48
C VAL A 258 -61.57 -9.08 40.50
N GLY A 259 -60.81 -8.15 41.10
CA GLY A 259 -61.28 -7.24 42.15
C GLY A 259 -61.02 -7.79 43.55
N PHE A 260 -60.93 -6.87 44.52
CA PHE A 260 -60.43 -7.15 45.85
C PHE A 260 -61.31 -8.17 46.61
N SER A 261 -60.64 -9.11 47.28
CA SER A 261 -61.27 -10.00 48.24
C SER A 261 -61.32 -9.37 49.63
N LYS A 262 -61.96 -10.08 50.58
CA LYS A 262 -61.88 -9.73 52.00
C LYS A 262 -60.43 -9.64 52.50
N GLN A 263 -59.58 -10.58 52.08
CA GLN A 263 -58.18 -10.69 52.54
C GLN A 263 -57.30 -9.54 52.03
N ASP A 264 -57.58 -9.02 50.84
CA ASP A 264 -56.83 -7.90 50.26
C ASP A 264 -57.19 -6.59 50.98
N MET A 265 -58.48 -6.37 51.27
CA MET A 265 -58.93 -5.28 52.12
C MET A 265 -58.37 -5.39 53.55
N ASP A 266 -58.35 -6.58 54.13
CA ASP A 266 -57.71 -6.84 55.43
C ASP A 266 -56.22 -6.48 55.42
N ALA A 267 -55.48 -6.84 54.36
CA ALA A 267 -54.04 -6.57 54.22
C ALA A 267 -53.72 -5.08 54.01
N ILE A 268 -54.46 -4.37 53.14
CA ILE A 268 -54.28 -2.94 52.87
C ILE A 268 -54.57 -2.09 54.13
N CYS A 269 -55.41 -2.60 55.03
CA CYS A 269 -55.75 -2.00 56.33
C CYS A 269 -54.88 -2.51 57.50
N SER A 270 -53.71 -3.09 57.22
CA SER A 270 -52.75 -3.60 58.22
C SER A 270 -51.39 -2.87 58.16
N ILE A 271 -50.52 -3.13 59.15
CA ILE A 271 -49.11 -2.69 59.21
C ILE A 271 -48.22 -3.93 59.18
N GLY A 272 -47.21 -3.97 58.31
CA GLY A 272 -46.11 -4.97 58.33
C GLY A 272 -46.49 -6.44 58.03
N VAL A 273 -47.76 -6.81 58.10
CA VAL A 273 -48.26 -8.16 57.79
C VAL A 273 -48.49 -8.29 56.29
N SER A 274 -47.45 -8.69 55.55
CA SER A 274 -47.58 -9.05 54.13
C SER A 274 -48.14 -10.47 53.98
N THR A 275 -49.32 -10.60 53.37
CA THR A 275 -49.93 -11.89 52.93
C THR A 275 -49.15 -12.59 51.80
N LYS A 276 -48.08 -11.95 51.32
CA LYS A 276 -47.24 -12.35 50.19
C LYS A 276 -45.81 -12.78 50.62
N ARG A 277 -45.40 -12.57 51.88
CA ARG A 277 -44.07 -12.98 52.38
C ARG A 277 -43.90 -14.50 52.35
N GLY A 278 -42.78 -14.99 51.84
CA GLY A 278 -42.47 -16.43 51.73
C GLY A 278 -43.28 -17.19 50.68
N ARG A 279 -43.83 -16.48 49.68
CA ARG A 279 -44.64 -17.02 48.58
C ARG A 279 -44.07 -16.62 47.21
N ARG A 280 -42.74 -16.46 47.10
CA ARG A 280 -42.07 -16.03 45.86
C ARG A 280 -42.22 -17.09 44.75
N ASN A 281 -42.33 -18.36 45.13
CA ASN A 281 -42.64 -19.47 44.22
C ASN A 281 -44.03 -19.36 43.56
N GLU A 282 -44.97 -18.59 44.13
CA GLU A 282 -46.30 -18.30 43.53
C GLU A 282 -46.28 -17.05 42.64
N GLY A 283 -45.12 -16.41 42.44
CA GLY A 283 -44.96 -15.21 41.62
C GLY A 283 -45.24 -13.89 42.34
N PHE A 284 -45.40 -13.88 43.67
CA PHE A 284 -45.56 -12.63 44.42
C PHE A 284 -44.24 -11.88 44.61
N ILE A 285 -44.28 -10.56 44.40
CA ILE A 285 -43.13 -9.66 44.49
C ILE A 285 -43.14 -8.86 45.81
N GLY A 286 -44.33 -8.55 46.37
CA GLY A 286 -44.51 -7.66 47.54
C GLY A 286 -44.10 -8.20 48.92
N GLU A 287 -42.86 -7.97 49.36
CA GLU A 287 -42.37 -8.48 50.67
C GLU A 287 -42.88 -7.73 51.91
N ARG A 288 -42.97 -6.38 51.87
CA ARG A 288 -42.95 -5.55 53.09
C ARG A 288 -44.30 -5.12 53.67
N GLY A 289 -45.41 -5.35 52.96
CA GLY A 289 -46.77 -5.00 53.42
C GLY A 289 -47.09 -3.49 53.47
N PHE A 290 -46.17 -2.61 53.05
CA PHE A 290 -46.35 -1.15 53.06
C PHE A 290 -46.66 -0.54 51.69
N GLY A 291 -46.56 -1.30 50.60
CA GLY A 291 -46.55 -0.76 49.23
C GLY A 291 -47.72 0.18 48.91
N PHE A 292 -48.96 -0.22 49.20
CA PHE A 292 -50.12 0.66 48.98
C PHE A 292 -50.04 1.98 49.78
N LYS A 293 -49.38 2.00 50.95
CA LYS A 293 -49.26 3.23 51.76
C LYS A 293 -48.40 4.32 51.11
N SER A 294 -47.64 4.00 50.05
CA SER A 294 -46.96 5.00 49.22
C SER A 294 -47.90 6.04 48.61
N VAL A 295 -49.15 5.70 48.28
CA VAL A 295 -50.08 6.66 47.62
C VAL A 295 -50.40 7.89 48.49
N PHE A 296 -50.20 7.79 49.81
CA PHE A 296 -50.37 8.92 50.74
C PHE A 296 -49.28 10.01 50.59
N GLN A 297 -48.21 9.72 49.84
CA GLN A 297 -47.27 10.73 49.34
C GLN A 297 -47.98 11.76 48.45
N VAL A 298 -48.89 11.32 47.58
CA VAL A 298 -49.53 12.17 46.56
C VAL A 298 -50.97 12.55 46.88
N SER A 299 -51.65 11.84 47.80
CA SER A 299 -53.06 12.08 48.16
C SER A 299 -53.31 12.01 49.67
N ASN A 300 -54.17 12.90 50.19
CA ASN A 300 -54.58 12.88 51.61
C ASN A 300 -55.75 11.91 51.88
N GLN A 301 -56.59 11.64 50.88
CA GLN A 301 -57.79 10.80 51.01
C GLN A 301 -57.95 9.87 49.81
N PRO A 302 -57.12 8.81 49.67
CA PRO A 302 -57.34 7.76 48.67
C PRO A 302 -58.73 7.12 48.80
N HIS A 303 -59.44 6.98 47.68
CA HIS A 303 -60.65 6.17 47.57
C HIS A 303 -60.35 4.86 46.84
N ILE A 304 -61.09 3.79 47.17
CA ILE A 304 -61.07 2.52 46.45
C ILE A 304 -62.50 2.07 46.18
N ILE A 305 -62.76 1.73 44.92
CA ILE A 305 -63.99 1.11 44.45
C ILE A 305 -63.60 -0.22 43.79
N SER A 306 -63.93 -1.35 44.43
CA SER A 306 -63.59 -2.68 43.91
C SER A 306 -64.52 -3.76 44.45
N ASN A 307 -65.05 -4.61 43.57
CA ASN A 307 -65.82 -5.82 43.91
C ASN A 307 -66.93 -5.66 44.99
N GLY A 308 -67.56 -4.47 45.06
CA GLY A 308 -68.60 -4.13 46.05
C GLY A 308 -68.13 -3.31 47.25
N TYR A 309 -66.83 -3.12 47.46
CA TYR A 309 -66.31 -2.09 48.35
C TYR A 309 -66.38 -0.72 47.69
N GLN A 310 -66.86 0.28 48.43
CA GLN A 310 -66.80 1.70 48.09
C GLN A 310 -66.31 2.46 49.33
N ILE A 311 -65.01 2.77 49.37
CA ILE A 311 -64.36 3.36 50.55
C ILE A 311 -63.51 4.59 50.22
N ARG A 312 -63.26 5.38 51.26
CA ARG A 312 -62.19 6.39 51.33
C ARG A 312 -61.31 6.15 52.54
N PHE A 313 -60.07 6.61 52.53
CA PHE A 313 -59.21 6.58 53.71
C PHE A 313 -59.24 7.92 54.45
N THR A 314 -59.49 7.86 55.76
CA THR A 314 -59.55 9.02 56.67
C THR A 314 -58.62 8.81 57.86
N SER A 315 -57.99 9.89 58.36
CA SER A 315 -57.09 9.78 59.52
C SER A 315 -57.89 9.56 60.81
N VAL A 316 -57.46 8.60 61.61
CA VAL A 316 -58.07 8.26 62.92
C VAL A 316 -57.90 9.38 63.94
N LEU A 317 -56.85 10.20 63.81
CA LEU A 317 -56.54 11.29 64.73
C LEU A 317 -56.54 12.64 63.99
N PRO A 318 -57.29 13.65 64.47
CA PRO A 318 -57.27 14.98 63.89
C PRO A 318 -55.86 15.56 63.80
N ASN A 319 -55.54 16.18 62.66
CA ASN A 319 -54.28 16.87 62.38
C ASN A 319 -53.01 15.98 62.39
N ILE A 320 -53.14 14.65 62.36
CA ILE A 320 -51.99 13.74 62.18
C ILE A 320 -52.05 13.09 60.79
N GLU A 321 -51.18 13.54 59.88
CA GLU A 321 -50.96 12.92 58.58
C GLU A 321 -49.95 11.76 58.69
N CYS A 322 -50.42 10.58 59.12
CA CYS A 322 -49.61 9.36 59.15
C CYS A 322 -50.28 8.25 58.33
N PRO A 323 -49.68 7.73 57.23
CA PRO A 323 -50.31 6.75 56.33
C PRO A 323 -50.80 5.45 56.98
N ILE A 324 -50.24 5.09 58.14
CA ILE A 324 -50.63 3.91 58.91
C ILE A 324 -51.74 4.18 59.95
N LEU A 325 -52.04 5.44 60.25
CA LEU A 325 -53.23 5.87 61.02
C LEU A 325 -54.42 6.24 60.11
N MET A 326 -54.34 5.92 58.82
CA MET A 326 -55.43 6.08 57.86
C MET A 326 -56.31 4.83 57.86
N ALA A 327 -57.52 4.97 58.40
CA ALA A 327 -58.53 3.92 58.45
C ALA A 327 -59.43 3.95 57.21
N PRO A 328 -59.93 2.79 56.73
CA PRO A 328 -60.96 2.78 55.70
C PRO A 328 -62.27 3.31 56.27
N GLU A 329 -62.98 4.12 55.51
CA GLU A 329 -64.29 4.67 55.80
C GLU A 329 -65.22 4.32 54.65
N TRP A 330 -66.45 3.92 54.95
CA TRP A 330 -67.41 3.69 53.89
C TRP A 330 -67.77 5.01 53.23
N ASN A 331 -67.63 5.10 51.90
CA ASN A 331 -67.81 6.35 51.19
C ASN A 331 -69.28 6.54 50.77
N ASP A 332 -70.10 7.03 51.70
CA ASP A 332 -71.49 7.42 51.48
C ASP A 332 -71.66 8.71 50.60
N SER A 333 -70.58 9.24 50.01
CA SER A 333 -70.64 10.43 49.13
C SER A 333 -70.90 10.10 47.66
N GLU A 334 -71.32 11.12 46.91
CA GLU A 334 -71.90 11.07 45.56
C GLU A 334 -70.90 10.77 44.42
N ILE A 335 -69.88 9.93 44.63
CA ILE A 335 -69.03 9.45 43.53
C ILE A 335 -69.85 8.49 42.66
N THR A 336 -70.53 9.01 41.64
CA THR A 336 -71.44 8.22 40.83
C THR A 336 -70.70 7.37 39.80
N ILE A 337 -71.34 6.28 39.36
CA ILE A 337 -70.92 5.52 38.18
C ILE A 337 -70.90 6.40 36.91
N ALA A 338 -71.68 7.48 36.86
CA ALA A 338 -71.67 8.43 35.76
C ALA A 338 -70.42 9.34 35.78
N ASP A 339 -69.96 9.80 36.95
CA ASP A 339 -68.70 10.55 37.07
C ASP A 339 -67.49 9.69 36.65
N ILE A 340 -67.47 8.43 37.07
CA ILE A 340 -66.42 7.47 36.69
C ILE A 340 -66.45 7.20 35.18
N LYS A 341 -67.63 6.97 34.58
CA LYS A 341 -67.76 6.78 33.11
C LYS A 341 -67.45 8.05 32.31
N GLY A 342 -67.82 9.23 32.81
CA GLY A 342 -67.48 10.51 32.18
C GLY A 342 -65.97 10.78 32.16
N VAL A 343 -65.24 10.27 33.15
CA VAL A 343 -63.78 10.34 33.20
C VAL A 343 -63.12 9.24 32.39
N CYS A 344 -63.48 7.96 32.58
CA CYS A 344 -62.79 6.81 31.98
C CYS A 344 -63.20 6.52 30.52
N GLY A 345 -64.05 7.37 29.93
CA GLY A 345 -64.58 7.20 28.58
C GLY A 345 -65.75 6.23 28.50
N SER A 346 -66.41 6.21 27.33
CA SER A 346 -67.62 5.43 27.05
C SER A 346 -67.34 3.94 26.82
N GLN A 347 -66.72 3.26 27.79
CA GLN A 347 -66.62 1.80 27.82
C GLN A 347 -67.92 1.20 28.37
N ASP A 348 -68.41 0.14 27.74
CA ASP A 348 -69.65 -0.54 28.15
C ASP A 348 -69.55 -1.07 29.58
N ARG A 349 -68.39 -1.66 29.91
CA ARG A 349 -68.07 -2.26 31.21
C ARG A 349 -67.01 -1.45 31.94
N LEU A 350 -67.25 -1.14 33.22
CA LEU A 350 -66.25 -0.53 34.09
C LEU A 350 -65.16 -1.53 34.51
N PRO A 351 -63.91 -1.07 34.77
CA PRO A 351 -62.87 -1.87 35.43
C PRO A 351 -63.32 -2.40 36.80
N ASN A 352 -62.87 -3.60 37.18
CA ASN A 352 -63.33 -4.24 38.42
C ASN A 352 -62.66 -3.66 39.69
N THR A 353 -61.50 -2.99 39.55
CA THR A 353 -60.84 -2.18 40.59
C THR A 353 -60.53 -0.79 40.04
N ILE A 354 -60.90 0.22 40.83
CA ILE A 354 -60.63 1.64 40.60
C ILE A 354 -60.11 2.25 41.90
N ILE A 355 -58.98 2.94 41.85
CA ILE A 355 -58.37 3.69 42.95
C ILE A 355 -58.40 5.17 42.53
N ILE A 356 -58.94 6.04 43.38
CA ILE A 356 -59.08 7.48 43.07
C ILE A 356 -58.26 8.26 44.10
N LEU A 357 -57.28 9.02 43.62
CA LEU A 357 -56.30 9.75 44.41
C LEU A 357 -56.48 11.27 44.19
N PRO A 358 -57.31 11.96 45.00
CA PRO A 358 -57.36 13.42 44.98
C PRO A 358 -55.98 13.97 45.35
N LEU A 359 -55.35 14.70 44.43
CA LEU A 359 -53.93 15.05 44.54
C LEU A 359 -53.72 16.23 45.51
N ARG A 360 -52.65 16.13 46.31
CA ARG A 360 -52.13 17.24 47.12
C ARG A 360 -51.76 18.42 46.20
N THR A 361 -52.05 19.65 46.64
CA THR A 361 -51.73 20.86 45.86
C THR A 361 -50.25 20.92 45.47
N GLY A 362 -49.99 21.11 44.17
CA GLY A 362 -48.63 21.16 43.60
C GLY A 362 -48.05 19.82 43.13
N TYR A 363 -48.69 18.68 43.40
CA TYR A 363 -48.15 17.35 43.04
C TYR A 363 -48.37 16.93 41.58
N TYR A 364 -49.11 17.71 40.77
CA TYR A 364 -49.33 17.44 39.34
C TYR A 364 -48.01 17.18 38.58
N GLU A 365 -47.03 18.08 38.71
CA GLU A 365 -45.77 17.97 37.96
C GLU A 365 -44.87 16.87 38.55
N PHE A 366 -45.03 16.51 39.83
CA PHE A 366 -44.37 15.33 40.43
C PHE A 366 -44.90 14.03 39.79
N VAL A 367 -46.23 13.84 39.71
CA VAL A 367 -46.85 12.68 39.07
C VAL A 367 -46.44 12.58 37.58
N ARG A 368 -46.44 13.71 36.87
CA ARG A 368 -45.96 13.78 35.47
C ARG A 368 -44.51 13.33 35.31
N ASN A 369 -43.61 13.78 36.18
CA ASN A 369 -42.21 13.37 36.13
C ASN A 369 -42.05 11.87 36.41
N GLU A 370 -42.82 11.27 37.31
CA GLU A 370 -42.76 9.83 37.58
C GLU A 370 -43.33 8.97 36.43
N PHE A 371 -44.35 9.46 35.71
CA PHE A 371 -44.80 8.81 34.46
C PHE A 371 -43.75 8.90 33.35
N ALA A 372 -43.11 10.07 33.18
CA ALA A 372 -42.02 10.25 32.22
C ALA A 372 -40.85 9.31 32.52
N ARG A 373 -40.40 9.25 33.79
CA ARG A 373 -39.27 8.44 34.28
C ARG A 373 -39.53 6.93 34.35
N THR A 374 -40.78 6.49 34.24
CA THR A 374 -41.11 5.05 34.15
C THR A 374 -40.44 4.44 32.92
N HIS A 375 -39.55 3.47 33.09
CA HIS A 375 -38.69 2.95 32.03
C HIS A 375 -39.48 2.01 31.10
N ASN A 376 -39.31 2.12 29.78
CA ASN A 376 -40.23 1.47 28.84
C ASN A 376 -40.22 -0.06 28.94
N GLU A 377 -39.05 -0.69 29.17
CA GLU A 377 -38.90 -2.13 29.40
C GLU A 377 -39.45 -2.66 30.76
N HIS A 378 -40.19 -1.88 31.56
CA HIS A 378 -40.83 -2.39 32.79
C HIS A 378 -41.60 -3.70 32.57
N LEU A 379 -42.46 -3.75 31.54
CA LEU A 379 -43.30 -4.94 31.26
C LEU A 379 -42.49 -6.18 30.90
N LEU A 380 -41.24 -6.05 30.46
CA LEU A 380 -40.47 -7.12 29.81
C LEU A 380 -40.21 -8.32 30.72
N PHE A 381 -40.13 -8.08 32.03
CA PHE A 381 -39.83 -9.08 33.06
C PHE A 381 -40.98 -9.36 34.03
N LEU A 382 -42.13 -8.71 33.84
CA LEU A 382 -43.35 -9.04 34.57
C LEU A 382 -43.97 -10.34 34.00
N SER A 383 -44.67 -11.09 34.84
CA SER A 383 -45.28 -12.36 34.46
C SER A 383 -46.71 -12.18 33.93
N LYS A 384 -47.55 -11.37 34.59
CA LYS A 384 -48.98 -11.23 34.28
C LYS A 384 -49.29 -10.00 33.44
N LEU A 385 -48.76 -8.82 33.79
CA LEU A 385 -49.12 -7.56 33.12
C LEU A 385 -48.71 -7.55 31.63
N GLU A 386 -49.68 -7.24 30.75
CA GLU A 386 -49.47 -7.05 29.31
C GLU A 386 -49.49 -5.57 28.91
N ARG A 387 -50.17 -4.70 29.67
CA ARG A 387 -50.31 -3.27 29.35
C ARG A 387 -50.21 -2.36 30.56
N ILE A 388 -49.51 -1.24 30.37
CA ILE A 388 -49.58 -0.08 31.27
C ILE A 388 -49.91 1.16 30.42
N THR A 389 -50.96 1.90 30.77
CA THR A 389 -51.27 3.21 30.16
C THR A 389 -51.08 4.32 31.20
N MET A 390 -50.49 5.44 30.82
CA MET A 390 -50.33 6.65 31.63
C MET A 390 -50.81 7.86 30.84
N GLN A 391 -51.80 8.58 31.37
CA GLN A 391 -52.48 9.69 30.70
C GLN A 391 -52.59 10.90 31.63
N ILE A 392 -52.53 12.10 31.06
CA ILE A 392 -52.79 13.37 31.75
C ILE A 392 -53.67 14.25 30.86
N ASP A 393 -54.78 14.70 31.43
CA ASP A 393 -55.75 15.64 30.88
C ASP A 393 -55.19 17.07 30.74
N ASP A 394 -55.49 17.74 29.63
CA ASP A 394 -55.15 19.15 29.42
C ASP A 394 -56.18 20.13 30.04
N GLY A 395 -57.37 19.63 30.40
CA GLY A 395 -58.50 20.40 30.92
C GLY A 395 -59.40 21.06 29.85
N TYR A 396 -59.12 20.84 28.56
CA TYR A 396 -59.77 21.54 27.44
C TYR A 396 -60.26 20.61 26.33
N SER A 397 -59.60 19.49 26.09
CA SER A 397 -59.83 18.60 24.94
C SER A 397 -60.05 17.13 25.32
N TRP A 398 -60.28 16.83 26.61
CA TRP A 398 -60.74 15.50 27.07
C TRP A 398 -62.07 15.10 26.40
N PRO A 399 -62.27 13.84 25.96
CA PRO A 399 -61.35 12.70 25.99
C PRO A 399 -60.55 12.50 24.69
N GLN A 400 -60.40 13.53 23.85
CA GLN A 400 -59.85 13.39 22.49
C GLN A 400 -58.32 13.52 22.44
N THR A 401 -57.71 14.46 23.17
CA THR A 401 -56.25 14.69 23.15
C THR A 401 -55.66 14.97 24.54
N PRO A 402 -54.89 14.05 25.14
CA PRO A 402 -54.25 14.25 26.44
C PRO A 402 -52.95 15.10 26.35
N ALA A 403 -52.68 15.90 27.38
CA ALA A 403 -51.44 16.69 27.57
C ALA A 403 -50.18 15.84 27.74
N PHE A 404 -50.32 14.61 28.21
CA PHE A 404 -49.29 13.58 28.20
C PHE A 404 -49.96 12.21 28.02
N PHE A 405 -49.38 11.38 27.16
CA PHE A 405 -49.82 10.01 26.95
C PHE A 405 -48.61 9.12 26.78
N LYS A 406 -48.57 8.01 27.51
CA LYS A 406 -47.55 6.97 27.41
C LYS A 406 -48.19 5.61 27.62
N LYS A 407 -48.27 4.82 26.56
CA LYS A 407 -48.80 3.45 26.60
C LYS A 407 -47.69 2.45 26.31
N LEU A 408 -47.54 1.48 27.20
CA LEU A 408 -46.69 0.31 27.05
C LEU A 408 -47.58 -0.91 26.78
N ASP A 409 -47.36 -1.61 25.67
CA ASP A 409 -47.95 -2.92 25.39
C ASP A 409 -46.84 -3.95 25.19
N ARG A 410 -46.96 -5.11 25.84
CA ARG A 410 -46.12 -6.30 25.64
C ARG A 410 -46.93 -7.39 24.96
N LYS A 411 -46.38 -7.99 23.90
CA LYS A 411 -46.81 -9.28 23.36
C LYS A 411 -45.65 -10.27 23.44
N THR A 412 -45.88 -11.44 24.05
CA THR A 412 -44.94 -12.57 24.01
C THR A 412 -45.46 -13.67 23.10
N ASP A 413 -44.56 -14.31 22.36
CA ASP A 413 -44.85 -15.57 21.66
C ASP A 413 -44.65 -16.76 22.63
N GLU A 414 -45.08 -17.97 22.25
CA GLU A 414 -45.02 -19.14 23.16
C GLU A 414 -43.57 -19.56 23.51
N PRO A 415 -43.29 -19.93 24.77
CA PRO A 415 -41.93 -20.24 25.21
C PRO A 415 -41.45 -21.60 24.70
N HIS A 416 -40.47 -21.57 23.80
CA HIS A 416 -39.72 -22.73 23.37
C HIS A 416 -38.84 -23.23 24.52
N THR A 417 -39.13 -24.44 25.01
CA THR A 417 -38.35 -25.05 26.10
C THR A 417 -37.02 -25.57 25.55
N CYS A 418 -35.91 -24.94 25.90
CA CYS A 418 -34.56 -25.37 25.53
C CYS A 418 -34.06 -26.53 26.40
N SER A 419 -34.46 -26.57 27.68
CA SER A 419 -34.18 -27.68 28.60
C SER A 419 -35.14 -27.63 29.80
N ILE A 420 -35.10 -28.66 30.66
CA ILE A 420 -35.82 -28.69 31.95
C ILE A 420 -35.54 -27.43 32.81
N HIS A 421 -34.38 -26.80 32.63
CA HIS A 421 -33.94 -25.62 33.37
C HIS A 421 -33.83 -24.34 32.51
N SER A 422 -34.29 -24.33 31.26
CA SER A 422 -34.25 -23.12 30.43
C SER A 422 -35.31 -23.03 29.33
N ASP A 423 -35.85 -21.83 29.17
CA ASP A 423 -36.91 -21.47 28.25
C ASP A 423 -36.55 -20.21 27.45
N LEU A 424 -37.13 -20.09 26.25
CA LEU A 424 -36.75 -19.09 25.25
C LEU A 424 -37.98 -18.57 24.50
N TYR A 425 -38.11 -17.26 24.37
CA TYR A 425 -39.22 -16.63 23.64
C TYR A 425 -38.85 -15.28 23.04
N MET A 426 -39.66 -14.83 22.08
CA MET A 426 -39.68 -13.46 21.60
C MET A 426 -40.71 -12.64 22.40
N ALA A 427 -40.34 -11.41 22.74
CA ALA A 427 -41.22 -10.44 23.35
C ALA A 427 -41.19 -9.13 22.55
N LYS A 428 -42.30 -8.80 21.86
CA LYS A 428 -42.48 -7.47 21.26
C LYS A 428 -42.96 -6.51 22.34
N LEU A 429 -42.28 -5.39 22.48
CA LEU A 429 -42.66 -4.28 23.34
C LEU A 429 -42.88 -3.05 22.46
N SER A 430 -44.01 -2.38 22.63
CA SER A 430 -44.35 -1.14 21.92
C SER A 430 -44.68 -0.01 22.90
N VAL A 431 -44.20 1.18 22.56
CA VAL A 431 -44.42 2.44 23.25
C VAL A 431 -45.16 3.37 22.30
N LEU A 432 -46.29 3.93 22.75
CA LEU A 432 -46.95 5.04 22.08
C LEU A 432 -46.87 6.25 23.02
N HIS A 433 -46.21 7.32 22.58
CA HIS A 433 -46.02 8.56 23.34
C HIS A 433 -46.54 9.77 22.55
N THR A 434 -47.66 10.34 23.01
CA THR A 434 -48.39 11.49 22.41
C THR A 434 -48.71 11.42 20.92
N CYS A 435 -47.70 11.44 20.05
CA CYS A 435 -47.80 11.33 18.58
C CYS A 435 -46.92 10.22 18.00
N ASP A 436 -45.90 9.75 18.72
CA ASP A 436 -44.84 8.89 18.20
C ASP A 436 -45.01 7.45 18.69
N SER A 437 -44.84 6.49 17.78
CA SER A 437 -44.95 5.06 18.07
C SER A 437 -43.66 4.33 17.76
N HIS A 438 -43.08 3.70 18.78
CA HIS A 438 -41.85 2.92 18.68
C HIS A 438 -42.12 1.49 19.14
N SER A 439 -41.47 0.50 18.51
CA SER A 439 -41.51 -0.87 19.00
C SER A 439 -40.17 -1.57 18.80
N CYS A 440 -39.83 -2.46 19.73
CA CYS A 440 -38.62 -3.26 19.67
C CYS A 440 -38.94 -4.69 20.07
N ASP A 441 -38.45 -5.64 19.28
CA ASP A 441 -38.58 -7.06 19.54
C ASP A 441 -37.36 -7.52 20.35
N TYR A 442 -37.60 -8.18 21.48
CA TYR A 442 -36.56 -8.67 22.39
C TYR A 442 -36.52 -10.19 22.33
N TYR A 443 -35.32 -10.74 22.09
CA TYR A 443 -35.05 -12.16 22.24
C TYR A 443 -34.71 -12.43 23.72
N ILE A 444 -35.54 -13.22 24.42
CA ILE A 444 -35.39 -13.45 25.87
C ILE A 444 -35.07 -14.92 26.14
N TYR A 445 -33.91 -15.14 26.76
CA TYR A 445 -33.50 -16.45 27.29
C TYR A 445 -33.60 -16.46 28.80
N ARG A 446 -34.18 -17.53 29.36
CA ARG A 446 -34.34 -17.74 30.80
C ARG A 446 -33.62 -19.01 31.23
N GLN A 447 -32.90 -18.94 32.34
CA GLN A 447 -32.24 -20.11 32.93
C GLN A 447 -32.44 -20.15 34.45
N LYS A 448 -32.86 -21.33 34.93
CA LYS A 448 -32.99 -21.69 36.33
C LYS A 448 -31.65 -22.24 36.85
N PHE A 449 -31.28 -21.84 38.05
CA PHE A 449 -30.09 -22.31 38.79
C PHE A 449 -30.52 -22.80 40.17
N PRO A 450 -30.21 -24.05 40.57
CA PRO A 450 -30.65 -24.60 41.85
C PRO A 450 -29.96 -23.89 43.02
N VAL A 451 -30.74 -23.54 44.05
CA VAL A 451 -30.28 -22.85 45.26
C VAL A 451 -29.80 -23.89 46.27
N THR A 452 -28.49 -23.98 46.46
CA THR A 452 -27.90 -24.82 47.52
C THR A 452 -28.12 -24.23 48.90
N THR A 453 -28.11 -25.06 49.95
CA THR A 453 -28.37 -24.62 51.35
C THR A 453 -27.46 -23.49 51.80
N GLU A 454 -26.19 -23.46 51.36
CA GLU A 454 -25.21 -22.39 51.65
C GLU A 454 -25.54 -21.03 51.00
N LYS A 455 -26.47 -20.99 50.03
CA LYS A 455 -26.87 -19.80 49.29
C LYS A 455 -28.22 -19.23 49.75
N LYS A 456 -29.01 -19.97 50.53
CA LYS A 456 -30.27 -19.45 51.10
C LYS A 456 -29.98 -18.28 52.06
N ILE A 457 -30.87 -17.30 52.06
CA ILE A 457 -30.82 -16.09 52.91
C ILE A 457 -32.23 -15.78 53.45
N ASP A 458 -32.31 -14.98 54.52
CA ASP A 458 -33.57 -14.49 55.10
C ASP A 458 -34.46 -13.84 54.03
N GLY A 459 -35.72 -14.26 54.00
CA GLY A 459 -36.74 -13.81 53.04
C GLY A 459 -36.70 -14.51 51.68
N ARG A 460 -35.85 -15.52 51.50
CA ARG A 460 -35.71 -16.35 50.27
C ARG A 460 -35.51 -17.84 50.58
N GLU A 461 -35.94 -18.30 51.75
CA GLU A 461 -35.83 -19.69 52.16
C GLU A 461 -36.73 -20.63 51.34
N ASP A 462 -37.80 -20.10 50.74
CA ASP A 462 -38.72 -20.79 49.83
C ASP A 462 -38.12 -21.00 48.43
N VAL A 463 -37.18 -20.16 47.99
CA VAL A 463 -36.64 -20.20 46.63
C VAL A 463 -35.72 -21.43 46.43
N GLU A 464 -36.21 -22.42 45.69
CA GLU A 464 -35.43 -23.60 45.29
C GLU A 464 -34.61 -23.38 44.02
N ASN A 465 -35.10 -22.55 43.11
CA ASN A 465 -34.50 -22.27 41.81
C ASN A 465 -34.45 -20.76 41.57
N MET A 466 -33.25 -20.20 41.51
CA MET A 466 -33.03 -18.80 41.14
C MET A 466 -33.09 -18.66 39.62
N LEU A 467 -33.78 -17.64 39.12
CA LEU A 467 -34.03 -17.40 37.71
C LEU A 467 -33.20 -16.21 37.20
N VAL A 468 -32.32 -16.46 36.22
CA VAL A 468 -31.69 -15.40 35.42
C VAL A 468 -32.40 -15.33 34.07
N SER A 469 -32.99 -14.19 33.74
CA SER A 469 -33.42 -13.84 32.38
C SER A 469 -32.39 -12.92 31.74
N ILE A 470 -32.12 -13.10 30.45
CA ILE A 470 -31.31 -12.19 29.63
C ILE A 470 -32.10 -11.82 28.38
N ALA A 471 -32.31 -10.53 28.16
CA ALA A 471 -33.06 -10.01 27.02
C ALA A 471 -32.14 -9.22 26.07
N PHE A 472 -32.27 -9.49 24.78
CA PHE A 472 -31.46 -8.93 23.71
C PHE A 472 -32.36 -8.11 22.75
N PRO A 473 -32.28 -6.77 22.72
CA PRO A 473 -33.11 -5.95 21.84
C PRO A 473 -32.65 -6.10 20.38
N LEU A 474 -33.53 -6.58 19.49
CA LEU A 474 -33.21 -6.76 18.07
C LEU A 474 -33.26 -5.43 17.30
N GLY A 475 -34.23 -4.56 17.60
CA GLY A 475 -34.33 -3.19 17.09
C GLY A 475 -33.56 -2.15 17.91
N GLU A 476 -33.74 -0.86 17.62
CA GLU A 476 -33.25 0.23 18.49
C GLU A 476 -33.90 0.14 19.87
N ARG A 477 -33.22 0.63 20.93
CA ARG A 477 -33.67 0.40 22.30
C ARG A 477 -34.74 1.43 22.68
N LEU A 478 -35.80 0.99 23.35
CA LEU A 478 -36.94 1.85 23.70
C LEU A 478 -36.65 2.85 24.84
N SER A 479 -35.49 2.78 25.50
CA SER A 479 -35.07 3.75 26.52
C SER A 479 -33.55 3.93 26.45
N GLU A 480 -33.09 4.72 25.49
CA GLU A 480 -31.66 5.10 25.38
C GLU A 480 -31.29 6.24 26.36
N GLU A 481 -32.26 7.09 26.72
CA GLU A 481 -32.09 8.18 27.70
C GLU A 481 -31.80 7.68 29.13
N PHE A 482 -32.28 6.49 29.47
CA PHE A 482 -32.13 5.88 30.79
C PHE A 482 -31.37 4.55 30.67
N PRO A 483 -30.03 4.54 30.81
CA PRO A 483 -29.20 3.39 30.46
C PRO A 483 -29.22 2.25 31.49
N CYS A 484 -30.37 1.93 32.10
CA CYS A 484 -30.47 0.78 33.00
C CYS A 484 -30.22 -0.53 32.25
N ASN A 485 -29.36 -1.41 32.77
CA ASN A 485 -29.14 -2.75 32.22
C ASN A 485 -29.55 -3.90 33.15
N VAL A 486 -29.86 -3.62 34.41
CA VAL A 486 -30.08 -4.65 35.44
C VAL A 486 -31.41 -4.41 36.13
N PHE A 487 -32.27 -5.43 36.10
CA PHE A 487 -33.63 -5.39 36.59
C PHE A 487 -33.83 -6.43 37.70
N SER A 488 -34.68 -6.09 38.67
CA SER A 488 -35.20 -7.00 39.69
C SER A 488 -36.71 -6.82 39.75
N TYR A 489 -37.39 -7.39 38.76
CA TYR A 489 -38.71 -7.02 38.23
C TYR A 489 -38.79 -5.59 37.69
N PHE A 490 -38.32 -4.60 38.46
CA PHE A 490 -38.21 -3.18 38.09
C PHE A 490 -36.76 -2.79 37.76
N PRO A 491 -36.50 -1.64 37.09
CA PRO A 491 -35.16 -1.16 36.80
C PRO A 491 -34.40 -0.84 38.09
N THR A 492 -33.09 -1.08 38.11
CA THR A 492 -32.20 -0.64 39.19
C THR A 492 -31.36 0.56 38.74
N MET A 493 -30.74 1.27 39.69
CA MET A 493 -29.89 2.43 39.40
C MET A 493 -28.56 2.11 38.67
N ILE A 494 -28.31 0.87 38.21
CA ILE A 494 -27.09 0.50 37.48
C ILE A 494 -27.12 1.03 36.04
N MET A 495 -26.22 1.96 35.74
CA MET A 495 -26.05 2.57 34.42
C MET A 495 -25.06 1.81 33.51
N GLY A 496 -25.53 1.37 32.34
CA GLY A 496 -24.84 1.59 31.05
C GLY A 496 -23.71 0.66 30.62
N MET A 497 -23.50 -0.50 31.27
CA MET A 497 -22.35 -1.37 30.98
C MET A 497 -22.63 -2.57 30.06
N PHE A 498 -23.86 -2.81 29.61
CA PHE A 498 -24.20 -3.95 28.74
C PHE A 498 -25.01 -3.55 27.49
N ARG A 499 -24.87 -4.33 26.41
CA ARG A 499 -25.72 -4.24 25.19
C ARG A 499 -26.90 -5.22 25.21
N PHE A 500 -27.26 -5.66 26.42
CA PHE A 500 -28.34 -6.60 26.73
C PHE A 500 -28.87 -6.25 28.13
N LEU A 501 -30.03 -6.78 28.48
CA LEU A 501 -30.65 -6.59 29.79
C LEU A 501 -30.51 -7.86 30.61
N ILE A 502 -30.21 -7.72 31.91
CA ILE A 502 -30.20 -8.81 32.87
C ILE A 502 -31.39 -8.62 33.81
N HIS A 503 -32.14 -9.69 34.05
CA HIS A 503 -33.15 -9.73 35.09
C HIS A 503 -32.90 -10.93 36.01
N SER A 504 -32.99 -10.70 37.32
CA SER A 504 -33.03 -11.74 38.34
C SER A 504 -33.65 -11.14 39.61
N ASP A 505 -34.11 -11.99 40.51
CA ASP A 505 -34.45 -11.58 41.87
C ASP A 505 -33.18 -11.15 42.63
N PHE A 506 -32.91 -9.84 42.69
CA PHE A 506 -31.75 -9.28 43.38
C PHE A 506 -32.16 -8.66 44.74
N VAL A 507 -31.23 -8.66 45.69
CA VAL A 507 -31.37 -7.92 46.96
C VAL A 507 -31.04 -6.45 46.71
N LEU A 508 -32.01 -5.55 46.89
CA LEU A 508 -31.85 -4.11 46.71
C LEU A 508 -31.61 -3.36 48.04
N THR A 509 -31.04 -2.17 47.96
CA THR A 509 -30.99 -1.17 49.04
C THR A 509 -32.32 -0.41 49.15
N PRO A 510 -32.58 0.34 50.25
CA PRO A 510 -33.68 1.31 50.32
C PRO A 510 -33.80 2.25 49.12
N SER A 511 -32.67 2.60 48.50
CA SER A 511 -32.57 3.49 47.33
C SER A 511 -32.72 2.75 45.98
N MET A 512 -33.14 1.48 45.99
CA MET A 512 -33.30 0.63 44.80
C MET A 512 -32.00 0.38 44.00
N GLU A 513 -30.86 0.52 44.67
CA GLU A 513 -29.55 0.11 44.15
C GLU A 513 -29.32 -1.39 44.42
N ILE A 514 -28.51 -2.05 43.60
CA ILE A 514 -28.10 -3.43 43.84
C ILE A 514 -27.17 -3.48 45.06
N ASN A 515 -27.52 -4.30 46.07
CA ASN A 515 -26.63 -4.57 47.18
C ASN A 515 -25.46 -5.45 46.72
N PHE A 516 -24.41 -4.84 46.16
CA PHE A 516 -23.23 -5.55 45.65
C PHE A 516 -22.45 -6.31 46.71
N ASP A 517 -22.69 -6.07 48.01
CA ASP A 517 -22.01 -6.80 49.09
C ASP A 517 -22.73 -8.10 49.51
N SER A 518 -24.01 -8.26 49.14
CA SER A 518 -24.80 -9.48 49.35
C SER A 518 -24.17 -10.74 48.72
N LYS A 519 -24.10 -11.83 49.50
CA LYS A 519 -23.67 -13.17 49.02
C LYS A 519 -24.57 -13.70 47.91
N TRP A 520 -25.86 -13.38 47.94
CA TRP A 520 -26.84 -13.78 46.92
C TRP A 520 -26.55 -13.07 45.60
N ASN A 521 -26.47 -11.74 45.59
CA ASN A 521 -26.23 -10.96 44.38
C ASN A 521 -24.89 -11.32 43.72
N LYS A 522 -23.83 -11.55 44.52
CA LYS A 522 -22.53 -12.05 44.01
C LYS A 522 -22.71 -13.36 43.24
N TRP A 523 -23.43 -14.33 43.82
CA TRP A 523 -23.71 -15.62 43.17
C TRP A 523 -24.63 -15.51 41.93
N VAL A 524 -25.63 -14.62 41.94
CA VAL A 524 -26.46 -14.33 40.75
C VAL A 524 -25.58 -13.81 39.61
N PHE A 525 -24.68 -12.86 39.89
CA PHE A 525 -23.73 -12.35 38.89
C PHE A 525 -22.70 -13.40 38.42
N ASP A 526 -22.31 -14.37 39.26
CA ASP A 526 -21.49 -15.52 38.83
C ASP A 526 -22.25 -16.44 37.84
N CYS A 527 -23.58 -16.49 37.92
CA CYS A 527 -24.43 -17.29 37.02
C CYS A 527 -24.64 -16.61 35.65
N VAL A 528 -24.71 -15.27 35.59
CA VAL A 528 -24.94 -14.48 34.36
C VAL A 528 -24.02 -14.87 33.20
N PRO A 529 -22.68 -15.02 33.34
CA PRO A 529 -21.81 -15.46 32.26
C PRO A 529 -22.14 -16.84 31.67
N THR A 530 -22.80 -17.71 32.43
CA THR A 530 -23.25 -19.03 31.95
C THR A 530 -24.59 -18.90 31.23
N ALA A 531 -25.54 -18.16 31.80
CA ALA A 531 -26.82 -17.89 31.16
C ALA A 531 -26.65 -17.14 29.81
N PHE A 532 -25.73 -16.16 29.74
CA PHE A 532 -25.43 -15.43 28.51
C PHE A 532 -24.91 -16.38 27.41
N VAL A 533 -23.93 -17.21 27.75
CA VAL A 533 -23.32 -18.16 26.82
C VAL A 533 -24.35 -19.18 26.32
N ASN A 534 -25.21 -19.67 27.22
CA ASN A 534 -26.29 -20.58 26.85
C ASN A 534 -27.37 -19.90 25.98
N ALA A 535 -27.64 -18.60 26.18
CA ALA A 535 -28.52 -17.82 25.31
C ALA A 535 -27.94 -17.65 23.89
N ILE A 536 -26.63 -17.40 23.77
CA ILE A 536 -25.95 -17.35 22.47
C ILE A 536 -26.02 -18.72 21.77
N LEU A 537 -25.71 -19.81 22.48
CA LEU A 537 -25.77 -21.16 21.93
C LEU A 537 -27.21 -21.55 21.54
N ALA A 538 -28.20 -21.16 22.33
CA ALA A 538 -29.61 -21.32 21.97
C ALA A 538 -29.92 -20.58 20.65
N PHE A 539 -29.52 -19.31 20.50
CA PHE A 539 -29.79 -18.54 19.28
C PHE A 539 -29.12 -19.11 18.03
N VAL A 540 -27.87 -19.58 18.16
CA VAL A 540 -27.14 -20.27 17.08
C VAL A 540 -27.85 -21.57 16.68
N ASN A 541 -28.42 -22.31 17.64
CA ASN A 541 -29.05 -23.61 17.39
C ASN A 541 -30.54 -23.52 16.97
N THR A 542 -31.29 -22.50 17.41
CA THR A 542 -32.71 -22.30 17.06
C THR A 542 -32.90 -21.32 15.89
N GLY A 543 -31.83 -20.70 15.40
CA GLY A 543 -31.88 -19.67 14.35
C GLY A 543 -32.45 -20.20 13.03
N ASN A 544 -33.44 -19.48 12.48
CA ASN A 544 -34.16 -19.83 11.25
C ASN A 544 -33.29 -19.68 9.97
N LYS A 545 -32.31 -20.57 9.77
CA LYS A 545 -31.54 -20.83 8.53
C LYS A 545 -31.02 -19.60 7.74
N ARG A 546 -30.76 -18.47 8.41
CA ARG A 546 -30.28 -17.22 7.80
C ARG A 546 -29.08 -16.75 8.59
N GLU A 547 -27.88 -17.16 8.19
CA GLU A 547 -26.67 -17.04 9.03
C GLU A 547 -26.27 -15.58 9.26
N THR A 548 -26.65 -14.69 8.34
CA THR A 548 -26.57 -13.23 8.47
C THR A 548 -27.26 -12.69 9.72
N LEU A 549 -28.40 -13.26 10.14
CA LEU A 549 -29.11 -12.82 11.36
C LEU A 549 -28.34 -13.19 12.63
N VAL A 550 -27.76 -14.39 12.68
CA VAL A 550 -26.87 -14.82 13.77
C VAL A 550 -25.64 -13.92 13.85
N GLY A 551 -25.07 -13.58 12.69
CA GLY A 551 -23.97 -12.63 12.58
C GLY A 551 -24.29 -11.22 13.11
N LEU A 552 -25.43 -10.64 12.70
CA LEU A 552 -25.87 -9.30 13.12
C LEU A 552 -26.19 -9.24 14.62
N PHE A 553 -26.80 -10.30 15.17
CA PHE A 553 -27.06 -10.44 16.60
C PHE A 553 -25.76 -10.49 17.41
N LEU A 554 -24.80 -11.33 17.00
CA LEU A 554 -23.48 -11.43 17.62
C LEU A 554 -22.75 -10.07 17.56
N ARG A 555 -22.67 -9.44 16.39
CA ARG A 555 -22.13 -8.06 16.20
C ARG A 555 -22.70 -7.07 17.23
N LYS A 556 -24.01 -7.12 17.46
CA LYS A 556 -24.72 -6.15 18.30
C LYS A 556 -24.50 -6.40 19.80
N HIS A 557 -24.57 -7.66 20.24
CA HIS A 557 -24.66 -8.00 21.66
C HIS A 557 -23.40 -8.59 22.28
N LEU A 558 -22.40 -8.98 21.47
CA LEU A 558 -21.11 -9.41 22.00
C LEU A 558 -20.40 -8.25 22.75
N PRO A 559 -19.84 -8.49 23.95
CA PRO A 559 -19.10 -7.47 24.68
C PRO A 559 -17.80 -7.08 23.97
N PHE A 560 -17.81 -5.91 23.33
CA PHE A 560 -16.66 -5.30 22.66
C PHE A 560 -16.39 -3.92 23.24
N GLU A 561 -15.10 -3.65 23.49
CA GLU A 561 -14.55 -2.50 24.23
C GLU A 561 -15.05 -2.42 25.68
N ALA A 562 -14.12 -2.47 26.63
CA ALA A 562 -14.43 -2.21 28.02
C ALA A 562 -14.64 -0.69 28.18
N TYR A 563 -15.88 -0.27 28.44
CA TYR A 563 -16.18 1.10 28.88
C TYR A 563 -15.39 1.40 30.15
N SER A 564 -14.27 2.10 30.01
CA SER A 564 -13.29 2.35 31.07
C SER A 564 -13.74 3.49 31.99
N ILE A 565 -14.96 3.38 32.51
CA ILE A 565 -15.46 4.26 33.57
C ILE A 565 -14.71 3.90 34.85
N SER A 566 -13.89 4.82 35.32
CA SER A 566 -13.02 4.63 36.47
C SER A 566 -13.74 4.76 37.82
N ASN A 567 -13.22 4.04 38.82
CA ASN A 567 -13.37 4.28 40.27
C ASN A 567 -14.70 3.96 40.98
N HIS A 568 -15.77 3.50 40.32
CA HIS A 568 -16.92 2.92 41.04
C HIS A 568 -16.74 1.42 41.35
N LYS A 569 -17.23 0.97 42.52
CA LYS A 569 -17.20 -0.45 42.95
C LYS A 569 -17.81 -1.38 41.88
N ASP A 570 -18.94 -0.95 41.34
CA ASP A 570 -19.84 -1.69 40.47
C ASP A 570 -19.14 -2.09 39.16
N ALA A 571 -18.37 -1.16 38.60
CA ALA A 571 -17.59 -1.36 37.38
C ALA A 571 -16.61 -2.54 37.50
N LYS A 572 -16.12 -2.87 38.71
CA LYS A 572 -15.26 -4.04 38.93
C LYS A 572 -16.03 -5.36 38.78
N VAL A 573 -17.29 -5.41 39.22
CA VAL A 573 -18.17 -6.59 39.08
C VAL A 573 -18.56 -6.77 37.62
N MET A 574 -19.01 -5.70 36.96
CA MET A 574 -19.44 -5.72 35.56
C MET A 574 -18.28 -6.11 34.62
N ASN A 575 -17.08 -5.57 34.83
CA ASN A 575 -15.89 -5.99 34.07
C ASN A 575 -15.48 -7.46 34.33
N SER A 576 -15.77 -8.01 35.52
CA SER A 576 -15.56 -9.44 35.80
C SER A 576 -16.52 -10.32 35.00
N ILE A 577 -17.80 -9.92 34.93
CA ILE A 577 -18.84 -10.60 34.12
C ILE A 577 -18.42 -10.60 32.65
N ILE A 578 -18.03 -9.44 32.09
CA ILE A 578 -17.55 -9.31 30.69
C ILE A 578 -16.36 -10.25 30.43
N LYS A 579 -15.33 -10.23 31.27
CA LYS A 579 -14.14 -11.11 31.14
C LYS A 579 -14.44 -12.59 31.40
N SER A 580 -15.56 -12.92 32.03
CA SER A 580 -16.04 -14.29 32.23
C SER A 580 -16.79 -14.80 30.99
N ILE A 581 -17.67 -13.96 30.42
CA ILE A 581 -18.32 -14.19 29.12
C ILE A 581 -17.27 -14.38 28.02
N GLU A 582 -16.34 -13.44 27.88
CA GLU A 582 -15.30 -13.46 26.84
C GLU A 582 -14.47 -14.76 26.84
N ARG A 583 -14.04 -15.23 28.02
CA ARG A 583 -13.28 -16.49 28.17
C ARG A 583 -14.11 -17.72 27.80
N LYS A 584 -15.41 -17.75 28.14
CA LYS A 584 -16.31 -18.86 27.80
C LYS A 584 -16.56 -18.91 26.28
N LEU A 585 -16.87 -17.77 25.67
CA LEU A 585 -17.11 -17.64 24.22
C LEU A 585 -15.88 -18.06 23.39
N LYS A 586 -14.66 -17.72 23.83
CA LYS A 586 -13.40 -18.10 23.18
C LYS A 586 -13.17 -19.62 23.02
N ALA A 587 -13.91 -20.45 23.76
CA ALA A 587 -13.81 -21.91 23.70
C ALA A 587 -14.89 -22.59 22.82
N LEU A 588 -15.89 -21.85 22.32
CA LEU A 588 -17.13 -22.41 21.78
C LEU A 588 -17.29 -22.19 20.25
N PRO A 589 -17.97 -23.12 19.55
CA PRO A 589 -18.29 -22.97 18.12
C PRO A 589 -19.44 -21.97 17.95
N ILE A 590 -19.11 -20.69 17.82
CA ILE A 590 -20.07 -19.58 17.69
C ILE A 590 -19.76 -18.63 16.53
N VAL A 591 -18.60 -18.76 15.90
CA VAL A 591 -18.18 -17.87 14.81
C VAL A 591 -18.61 -18.49 13.47
N PRO A 592 -19.52 -17.85 12.71
CA PRO A 592 -19.88 -18.34 11.39
C PRO A 592 -18.66 -18.24 10.45
N CYS A 593 -18.48 -19.27 9.65
CA CYS A 593 -17.37 -19.42 8.71
C CYS A 593 -17.76 -20.33 7.54
N HIS A 594 -16.96 -20.33 6.47
CA HIS A 594 -17.04 -21.29 5.37
C HIS A 594 -15.70 -22.02 5.22
N THR A 595 -15.68 -23.19 4.58
CA THR A 595 -14.43 -23.79 4.09
C THR A 595 -13.88 -22.99 2.90
N ILE A 596 -14.71 -22.76 1.88
CA ILE A 596 -14.39 -22.04 0.63
C ILE A 596 -15.39 -20.87 0.48
N PRO A 597 -15.05 -19.72 -0.13
CA PRO A 597 -16.00 -18.62 -0.30
C PRO A 597 -17.28 -19.04 -1.02
N GLY A 598 -18.43 -18.78 -0.41
CA GLY A 598 -19.75 -19.22 -0.90
C GLY A 598 -19.91 -20.75 -0.92
N GLY A 599 -19.47 -21.45 0.13
CA GLY A 599 -19.92 -22.79 0.49
C GLY A 599 -20.89 -22.75 1.67
N ASP A 600 -21.23 -23.89 2.27
CA ASP A 600 -22.11 -23.95 3.45
C ASP A 600 -21.48 -23.26 4.66
N VAL A 601 -22.30 -22.56 5.47
CA VAL A 601 -21.85 -21.98 6.73
C VAL A 601 -21.71 -23.05 7.81
N ARG A 602 -20.64 -22.94 8.59
CA ARG A 602 -20.37 -23.74 9.79
C ARG A 602 -20.05 -22.80 10.95
N TYR A 603 -20.30 -23.25 12.17
CA TYR A 603 -19.93 -22.50 13.38
C TYR A 603 -18.68 -23.11 13.99
N GLU A 604 -17.63 -22.31 14.09
CA GLU A 604 -16.32 -22.71 14.60
C GLU A 604 -15.85 -21.82 15.75
N LYS A 605 -14.80 -22.25 16.44
CA LYS A 605 -14.22 -21.51 17.57
C LYS A 605 -13.45 -20.29 17.04
N PRO A 606 -13.46 -19.12 17.71
CA PRO A 606 -12.80 -17.91 17.20
C PRO A 606 -11.35 -18.11 16.76
N ARG A 607 -10.57 -18.83 17.56
CA ARG A 607 -9.15 -19.15 17.28
C ARG A 607 -8.93 -20.02 16.04
N ASP A 608 -9.94 -20.81 15.67
CA ASP A 608 -9.93 -21.82 14.60
C ASP A 608 -10.54 -21.25 13.28
N VAL A 609 -10.87 -19.94 13.26
CA VAL A 609 -11.36 -19.18 12.11
C VAL A 609 -10.34 -18.11 11.69
N ARG A 610 -10.26 -17.81 10.38
CA ARG A 610 -9.33 -16.86 9.75
C ARG A 610 -10.08 -15.79 8.96
N ARG A 611 -9.80 -14.50 9.21
CA ARG A 611 -10.17 -13.41 8.28
C ARG A 611 -9.15 -13.30 7.15
N ILE A 612 -9.57 -12.83 5.99
CA ILE A 612 -8.69 -12.62 4.83
C ILE A 612 -8.89 -11.22 4.24
N PHE A 613 -7.88 -10.69 3.55
CA PHE A 613 -7.97 -9.37 2.94
C PHE A 613 -9.20 -9.28 2.01
N PRO A 614 -10.04 -8.22 2.07
CA PRO A 614 -11.20 -8.08 1.20
C PRO A 614 -10.86 -8.13 -0.29
N ALA A 615 -9.68 -7.62 -0.68
CA ALA A 615 -9.16 -7.75 -2.04
C ALA A 615 -8.87 -9.22 -2.43
N PHE A 616 -8.33 -10.02 -1.50
CA PHE A 616 -8.12 -11.45 -1.72
C PHE A 616 -9.45 -12.20 -1.80
N ARG A 617 -10.44 -11.92 -0.94
CA ARG A 617 -11.76 -12.56 -1.03
C ARG A 617 -12.46 -12.27 -2.37
N LYS A 618 -12.41 -11.02 -2.85
CA LYS A 618 -12.87 -10.66 -4.20
C LYS A 618 -12.17 -11.46 -5.28
N LEU A 619 -10.84 -11.60 -5.19
CA LEU A 619 -10.07 -12.43 -6.12
C LEU A 619 -10.50 -13.89 -6.07
N LEU A 620 -10.68 -14.51 -4.89
CA LEU A 620 -11.17 -15.89 -4.77
C LEU A 620 -12.53 -16.12 -5.43
N HIS A 621 -13.45 -15.15 -5.35
CA HIS A 621 -14.72 -15.20 -6.09
C HIS A 621 -14.51 -15.14 -7.60
N SER A 622 -13.63 -14.26 -8.10
CA SER A 622 -13.27 -14.22 -9.53
C SER A 622 -12.62 -15.53 -10.00
N LEU A 623 -11.78 -16.16 -9.17
CA LEU A 623 -11.18 -17.47 -9.45
C LEU A 623 -12.24 -18.58 -9.52
N LYS A 624 -13.18 -18.61 -8.57
CA LYS A 624 -14.30 -19.57 -8.55
C LYS A 624 -15.18 -19.42 -9.80
N ASN A 625 -15.50 -18.18 -10.19
CA ASN A 625 -16.27 -17.88 -11.41
C ASN A 625 -15.52 -18.25 -12.70
N ALA A 626 -14.18 -18.27 -12.67
CA ALA A 626 -13.33 -18.73 -13.75
C ALA A 626 -13.05 -20.25 -13.73
N ASN A 627 -13.73 -21.02 -12.87
CA ASN A 627 -13.55 -22.46 -12.67
C ASN A 627 -12.11 -22.88 -12.27
N VAL A 628 -11.37 -22.01 -11.59
CA VAL A 628 -10.07 -22.35 -10.99
C VAL A 628 -10.29 -23.23 -9.76
N HIS A 629 -9.57 -24.34 -9.66
CA HIS A 629 -9.68 -25.26 -8.53
C HIS A 629 -9.07 -24.66 -7.25
N LEU A 630 -9.84 -24.66 -6.16
CA LEU A 630 -9.45 -24.12 -4.85
C LEU A 630 -9.39 -25.21 -3.75
N ASP A 631 -9.35 -26.48 -4.16
CA ASP A 631 -9.50 -27.67 -3.31
C ASP A 631 -8.22 -28.03 -2.50
N GLY A 632 -7.26 -27.11 -2.38
CA GLY A 632 -5.96 -27.34 -1.73
C GLY A 632 -6.00 -27.30 -0.19
N MET A 633 -7.08 -26.79 0.42
CA MET A 633 -7.23 -26.73 1.88
C MET A 633 -7.20 -28.12 2.52
N GLN A 634 -6.23 -28.34 3.41
CA GLN A 634 -6.08 -29.61 4.10
C GLN A 634 -7.06 -29.73 5.29
N PRO A 635 -7.52 -30.95 5.63
CA PRO A 635 -8.31 -31.18 6.85
C PRO A 635 -7.55 -30.69 8.10
N GLY A 636 -8.17 -29.79 8.85
CA GLY A 636 -7.57 -29.16 10.04
C GLY A 636 -6.99 -27.76 9.83
N GLU A 637 -7.05 -27.20 8.62
CA GLU A 637 -6.83 -25.76 8.43
C GLU A 637 -7.99 -24.90 8.95
N LYS A 638 -7.71 -23.62 9.24
CA LYS A 638 -8.70 -22.67 9.76
C LYS A 638 -9.73 -22.28 8.70
N SER A 639 -11.01 -22.41 9.02
CA SER A 639 -12.11 -21.98 8.17
C SER A 639 -12.09 -20.46 7.92
N LEU A 640 -12.58 -20.02 6.76
CA LEU A 640 -12.65 -18.61 6.37
C LEU A 640 -13.83 -17.92 7.04
N PHE A 641 -13.59 -16.77 7.68
CA PHE A 641 -14.60 -15.98 8.37
C PHE A 641 -15.76 -15.57 7.43
N PHE A 642 -16.99 -15.61 7.95
CA PHE A 642 -18.22 -15.40 7.18
C PHE A 642 -18.28 -14.01 6.54
N GLU A 643 -18.43 -13.98 5.21
CA GLU A 643 -18.22 -12.79 4.38
C GLU A 643 -19.12 -11.60 4.70
N PRO A 644 -20.44 -11.74 4.92
CA PRO A 644 -21.32 -10.63 5.31
C PRO A 644 -20.90 -9.88 6.59
N LEU A 645 -20.04 -10.47 7.42
CA LEU A 645 -19.52 -9.86 8.65
C LEU A 645 -18.08 -9.37 8.52
N ASP A 646 -17.36 -9.65 7.42
CA ASP A 646 -15.94 -9.31 7.28
C ASP A 646 -15.70 -7.85 6.83
N ASN A 647 -16.47 -6.93 7.42
CA ASN A 647 -16.26 -5.50 7.32
C ASN A 647 -15.38 -4.99 8.48
N GLU A 648 -14.92 -3.74 8.41
CA GLU A 648 -13.95 -3.21 9.37
C GLU A 648 -14.52 -3.06 10.79
N ARG A 649 -15.80 -2.66 10.93
CA ARG A 649 -16.45 -2.45 12.23
C ARG A 649 -16.67 -3.78 12.95
N ASP A 650 -17.28 -4.74 12.27
CA ASP A 650 -17.66 -6.02 12.86
C ASP A 650 -16.43 -6.91 13.05
N GLY A 651 -15.47 -6.83 12.12
CA GLY A 651 -14.19 -7.50 12.22
C GLY A 651 -13.42 -7.19 13.50
N LYS A 652 -13.54 -5.98 14.07
CA LYS A 652 -12.92 -5.60 15.36
C LYS A 652 -13.59 -6.32 16.54
N VAL A 653 -14.92 -6.48 16.52
CA VAL A 653 -15.68 -7.24 17.53
C VAL A 653 -15.19 -8.69 17.59
N PHE A 654 -15.14 -9.37 16.45
CA PHE A 654 -14.68 -10.77 16.38
C PHE A 654 -13.17 -10.91 16.65
N GLN A 655 -12.36 -9.91 16.33
CA GLN A 655 -10.94 -9.87 16.67
C GLN A 655 -10.69 -9.79 18.18
N TYR A 656 -11.46 -8.99 18.93
CA TYR A 656 -11.43 -8.97 20.39
C TYR A 656 -11.76 -10.36 20.98
N HIS A 657 -12.73 -11.05 20.38
CA HIS A 657 -13.07 -12.44 20.72
C HIS A 657 -12.09 -13.50 20.16
N GLY A 658 -10.99 -13.11 19.52
CA GLY A 658 -9.87 -14.01 19.20
C GLY A 658 -9.86 -14.56 17.78
N VAL A 659 -10.66 -14.02 16.86
CA VAL A 659 -10.50 -14.29 15.42
C VAL A 659 -9.27 -13.52 14.90
N GLY A 660 -8.41 -14.17 14.13
CA GLY A 660 -7.21 -13.53 13.57
C GLY A 660 -7.55 -12.38 12.60
N ALA A 661 -6.78 -11.30 12.65
CA ALA A 661 -6.84 -10.21 11.66
C ALA A 661 -6.32 -10.70 10.28
N PRO A 662 -6.70 -10.07 9.15
CA PRO A 662 -6.29 -10.47 7.81
C PRO A 662 -4.78 -10.62 7.58
N ASP A 663 -3.98 -9.89 8.33
CA ASP A 663 -2.51 -9.82 8.30
C ASP A 663 -1.81 -10.67 9.38
N SER A 664 -2.57 -11.27 10.31
CA SER A 664 -2.02 -11.92 11.52
C SER A 664 -1.25 -13.23 11.27
N ASP A 665 -1.41 -13.83 10.10
CA ASP A 665 -0.60 -14.96 9.61
C ASP A 665 -0.55 -14.87 8.08
N PRO A 666 0.50 -14.22 7.53
CA PRO A 666 0.67 -13.99 6.10
C PRO A 666 1.26 -15.20 5.36
N ASP A 667 1.95 -16.11 6.05
CA ASP A 667 2.53 -17.32 5.45
C ASP A 667 1.45 -18.28 4.94
N TRP A 668 0.30 -18.34 5.60
CA TRP A 668 -0.86 -19.09 5.12
C TRP A 668 -1.31 -18.67 3.72
N TYR A 669 -1.28 -17.36 3.36
CA TYR A 669 -1.63 -16.96 1.99
C TYR A 669 -0.68 -17.60 0.98
N GLY A 670 0.61 -17.62 1.32
CA GLY A 670 1.62 -18.28 0.51
C GLY A 670 1.34 -19.78 0.35
N LYS A 671 1.14 -20.49 1.47
CA LYS A 671 0.80 -21.92 1.46
C LYS A 671 -0.45 -22.20 0.63
N PHE A 672 -1.54 -21.45 0.84
CA PHE A 672 -2.79 -21.60 0.10
C PHE A 672 -2.62 -21.36 -1.41
N ILE A 673 -1.87 -20.33 -1.82
CA ILE A 673 -1.56 -20.04 -3.24
C ILE A 673 -0.78 -21.19 -3.89
N GLN A 674 0.12 -21.82 -3.15
CA GLN A 674 0.94 -22.95 -3.60
C GLN A 674 0.15 -24.27 -3.65
N ASP A 675 -0.59 -24.61 -2.59
CA ASP A 675 -1.35 -25.86 -2.47
C ASP A 675 -2.51 -25.91 -3.48
N CYS A 676 -3.26 -24.81 -3.63
CA CYS A 676 -4.30 -24.67 -4.65
C CYS A 676 -3.73 -24.44 -6.07
N ARG A 677 -2.39 -24.40 -6.24
CA ARG A 677 -1.69 -24.15 -7.51
C ARG A 677 -2.30 -23.01 -8.32
N ILE A 678 -2.51 -21.86 -7.69
CA ILE A 678 -3.32 -20.78 -8.27
C ILE A 678 -2.64 -20.17 -9.51
N VAL A 679 -1.38 -19.77 -9.40
CA VAL A 679 -0.68 -18.97 -10.43
C VAL A 679 -0.65 -19.61 -11.84
N PRO A 680 -0.41 -20.93 -12.00
CA PRO A 680 -0.52 -21.61 -13.30
C PRO A 680 -1.91 -21.58 -13.94
N GLN A 681 -2.99 -21.52 -13.14
CA GLN A 681 -4.38 -21.56 -13.62
C GLN A 681 -4.91 -20.17 -14.05
N LEU A 682 -4.13 -19.09 -13.85
CA LEU A 682 -4.60 -17.73 -14.10
C LEU A 682 -4.46 -17.30 -15.57
N SER A 683 -5.59 -16.88 -16.14
CA SER A 683 -5.63 -16.00 -17.33
C SER A 683 -4.84 -14.71 -17.08
N GLU A 684 -4.44 -14.00 -18.14
CA GLU A 684 -3.63 -12.78 -17.99
C GLU A 684 -4.30 -11.72 -17.10
N GLU A 685 -5.58 -11.44 -17.30
CA GLU A 685 -6.34 -10.45 -16.50
C GLU A 685 -6.37 -10.81 -14.99
N LEU A 686 -6.65 -12.08 -14.67
CA LEU A 686 -6.69 -12.56 -13.29
C LEU A 686 -5.28 -12.62 -12.68
N TYR A 687 -4.25 -12.92 -13.47
CA TYR A 687 -2.85 -12.89 -13.06
C TYR A 687 -2.38 -11.46 -12.74
N LEU A 688 -2.75 -10.47 -13.54
CA LEU A 688 -2.45 -9.05 -13.27
C LEU A 688 -3.17 -8.55 -12.02
N THR A 689 -4.45 -8.92 -11.85
CA THR A 689 -5.23 -8.64 -10.64
C THR A 689 -4.61 -9.27 -9.40
N PHE A 690 -4.15 -10.53 -9.51
CA PHE A 690 -3.40 -11.24 -8.47
C PHE A 690 -2.08 -10.54 -8.14
N LEU A 691 -1.28 -10.14 -9.14
CA LEU A 691 -0.03 -9.41 -8.92
C LEU A 691 -0.27 -8.05 -8.26
N CYS A 692 -1.34 -7.31 -8.64
CA CYS A 692 -1.74 -6.09 -7.95
C CYS A 692 -2.02 -6.35 -6.46
N PHE A 693 -2.75 -7.41 -6.13
CA PHE A 693 -3.02 -7.78 -4.74
C PHE A 693 -1.72 -8.08 -3.95
N ILE A 694 -0.78 -8.85 -4.52
CA ILE A 694 0.50 -9.14 -3.87
C ILE A 694 1.34 -7.86 -3.71
N ALA A 695 1.35 -6.99 -4.73
CA ALA A 695 2.09 -5.73 -4.71
C ALA A 695 1.54 -4.74 -3.66
N SER A 696 0.22 -4.57 -3.57
CA SER A 696 -0.43 -3.68 -2.60
C SER A 696 -0.27 -4.10 -1.14
N ASN A 697 0.12 -5.35 -0.88
CA ASN A 697 0.34 -5.90 0.47
C ASN A 697 1.79 -6.35 0.68
N TRP A 698 2.73 -5.83 -0.12
CA TRP A 698 4.12 -6.29 -0.14
C TRP A 698 4.92 -5.96 1.13
N ASN A 699 4.53 -4.90 1.85
CA ASN A 699 5.03 -4.57 3.19
C ASN A 699 4.87 -5.74 4.20
N ILE A 700 3.88 -6.60 3.97
CA ILE A 700 3.61 -7.82 4.71
C ILE A 700 4.24 -9.02 3.97
N PHE A 701 3.79 -9.30 2.73
CA PHE A 701 4.20 -10.51 2.00
C PHE A 701 5.70 -10.60 1.68
N GLY A 702 6.40 -9.47 1.54
CA GLY A 702 7.84 -9.43 1.29
C GLY A 702 8.71 -9.91 2.45
N LYS A 703 8.12 -10.18 3.63
CA LYS A 703 8.76 -10.74 4.83
C LYS A 703 8.48 -12.25 5.00
N CYS A 704 7.75 -12.86 4.08
CA CYS A 704 7.08 -14.15 4.26
C CYS A 704 7.40 -15.13 3.12
N ASN A 705 6.98 -16.39 3.25
CA ASN A 705 7.23 -17.46 2.27
C ASN A 705 6.65 -17.19 0.87
N VAL A 706 5.75 -16.20 0.71
CA VAL A 706 5.25 -15.70 -0.58
C VAL A 706 6.40 -15.38 -1.56
N ALA A 707 7.56 -14.94 -1.07
CA ALA A 707 8.72 -14.65 -1.92
C ALA A 707 9.47 -15.88 -2.48
N GLU A 708 9.26 -17.08 -1.92
CA GLU A 708 9.82 -18.34 -2.44
C GLU A 708 8.86 -19.10 -3.37
N ILE A 709 7.60 -18.65 -3.52
CA ILE A 709 6.62 -19.25 -4.44
C ILE A 709 6.96 -18.89 -5.89
N PRO A 710 6.76 -19.79 -6.86
CA PRO A 710 6.85 -19.47 -8.30
C PRO A 710 5.73 -18.50 -8.74
N LEU A 711 5.94 -17.19 -8.55
CA LEU A 711 4.97 -16.14 -8.87
C LEU A 711 5.19 -15.49 -10.25
N VAL A 712 6.43 -15.42 -10.74
CA VAL A 712 6.80 -14.60 -11.90
C VAL A 712 6.86 -15.45 -13.17
N LYS A 713 5.96 -15.21 -14.13
CA LYS A 713 5.96 -15.81 -15.47
C LYS A 713 7.14 -15.27 -16.31
N TYR A 714 7.88 -16.15 -16.98
CA TYR A 714 8.94 -15.80 -17.96
C TYR A 714 8.96 -16.79 -19.13
N ILE A 715 9.39 -16.35 -20.32
CA ILE A 715 9.61 -17.24 -21.48
C ILE A 715 10.97 -17.93 -21.33
N ALA A 716 10.98 -19.27 -21.33
CA ALA A 716 12.20 -20.06 -21.20
C ALA A 716 12.80 -20.50 -22.56
N GLU A 717 13.92 -21.25 -22.52
CA GLU A 717 14.71 -21.69 -23.69
C GLU A 717 13.94 -22.52 -24.71
N ASP A 718 12.95 -23.30 -24.26
CA ASP A 718 12.02 -24.09 -25.07
C ASP A 718 10.83 -23.27 -25.61
N GLY A 719 10.81 -21.95 -25.37
CA GLY A 719 9.70 -21.06 -25.69
C GLY A 719 8.48 -21.20 -24.78
N ILE A 720 8.52 -22.12 -23.80
CA ILE A 720 7.42 -22.37 -22.87
C ILE A 720 7.46 -21.32 -21.75
N VAL A 721 6.29 -20.81 -21.36
CA VAL A 721 6.16 -19.93 -20.19
C VAL A 721 6.36 -20.74 -18.91
N LYS A 722 7.38 -20.39 -18.13
CA LYS A 722 7.70 -21.01 -16.83
C LYS A 722 7.55 -19.98 -15.71
N LEU A 723 7.46 -20.48 -14.48
CA LEU A 723 7.34 -19.65 -13.27
C LEU A 723 8.65 -19.70 -12.46
N CYS A 724 9.07 -18.56 -11.93
CA CYS A 724 10.18 -18.47 -10.98
C CYS A 724 9.78 -17.70 -9.72
N SER A 725 10.51 -17.93 -8.63
CA SER A 725 10.27 -17.25 -7.35
C SER A 725 11.01 -15.92 -7.25
N ILE A 726 10.44 -15.00 -6.49
CA ILE A 726 11.00 -13.66 -6.28
C ILE A 726 12.41 -13.76 -5.67
N ASN A 727 12.60 -14.70 -4.75
CA ASN A 727 13.90 -14.97 -4.16
C ASN A 727 14.88 -15.69 -5.10
N ALA A 728 14.45 -16.33 -6.20
CA ALA A 728 15.37 -16.84 -7.23
C ALA A 728 15.97 -15.70 -8.08
N LEU A 729 15.17 -14.67 -8.39
CA LEU A 729 15.60 -13.44 -9.07
C LEU A 729 16.58 -12.65 -8.19
N ARG A 730 16.21 -12.40 -6.92
CA ARG A 730 17.06 -11.71 -5.93
C ARG A 730 18.39 -12.42 -5.65
N LYS A 731 18.44 -13.76 -5.75
CA LYS A 731 19.66 -14.58 -5.61
C LYS A 731 20.48 -14.64 -6.92
N GLY A 732 20.14 -13.86 -7.95
CA GLY A 732 20.89 -13.74 -9.20
C GLY A 732 20.89 -14.99 -10.09
N LYS A 733 20.02 -15.97 -9.83
CA LYS A 733 19.99 -17.24 -10.61
C LYS A 733 19.40 -17.06 -12.01
N LEU A 734 18.47 -16.12 -12.12
CA LEU A 734 17.69 -15.78 -13.30
C LEU A 734 17.56 -14.26 -13.34
N ARG A 735 17.65 -13.63 -14.51
CA ARG A 735 17.38 -12.20 -14.71
C ARG A 735 16.14 -12.08 -15.60
N VAL A 736 15.02 -11.57 -15.08
CA VAL A 736 13.78 -11.43 -15.85
C VAL A 736 13.53 -9.96 -16.14
N CYS A 737 13.29 -9.61 -17.40
CA CYS A 737 13.14 -8.23 -17.86
C CYS A 737 11.86 -8.03 -18.70
N PHE A 738 11.55 -6.78 -19.02
CA PHE A 738 10.53 -6.39 -20.01
C PHE A 738 10.86 -5.03 -20.63
N SER A 739 10.21 -4.65 -21.74
CA SER A 739 10.18 -3.25 -22.20
C SER A 739 8.79 -2.64 -21.96
N MET A 740 8.73 -1.35 -21.64
CA MET A 740 7.49 -0.57 -21.63
C MET A 740 6.89 -0.36 -23.03
N ASN A 741 7.64 -0.60 -24.10
CA ASN A 741 7.15 -0.59 -25.47
C ASN A 741 6.93 -2.02 -25.97
N THR A 742 5.69 -2.39 -26.29
CA THR A 742 5.31 -3.73 -26.77
C THR A 742 6.01 -4.15 -28.06
N GLN A 743 6.24 -3.22 -28.99
CA GLN A 743 6.93 -3.55 -30.25
C GLN A 743 8.41 -3.87 -30.01
N GLU A 744 9.07 -3.12 -29.11
CA GLU A 744 10.41 -3.43 -28.64
C GLU A 744 10.44 -4.75 -27.85
N HIS A 745 9.49 -4.98 -26.94
CA HIS A 745 9.43 -6.20 -26.13
C HIS A 745 9.28 -7.46 -27.01
N GLY A 746 8.35 -7.44 -27.97
CA GLY A 746 8.17 -8.52 -28.94
C GLY A 746 9.36 -8.72 -29.90
N TRP A 747 10.16 -7.67 -30.14
CA TRP A 747 11.43 -7.77 -30.85
C TRP A 747 12.54 -8.38 -29.97
N LEU A 748 12.66 -7.92 -28.73
CA LEU A 748 13.62 -8.42 -27.74
C LEU A 748 13.42 -9.90 -27.44
N ILE A 749 12.17 -10.39 -27.32
CA ILE A 749 11.87 -11.83 -27.16
C ILE A 749 12.48 -12.65 -28.31
N LYS A 750 12.23 -12.25 -29.56
CA LYS A 750 12.72 -12.92 -30.77
C LYS A 750 14.24 -12.83 -30.90
N CYS A 751 14.85 -11.80 -30.34
CA CYS A 751 16.31 -11.64 -30.31
C CYS A 751 16.96 -12.48 -29.21
N ASN A 752 16.41 -12.48 -28.00
CA ASN A 752 16.96 -13.22 -26.85
C ASN A 752 17.01 -14.74 -27.10
N GLN A 753 16.01 -15.27 -27.81
CA GLN A 753 16.02 -16.64 -28.34
C GLN A 753 17.21 -16.89 -29.30
N LYS A 754 17.49 -15.97 -30.24
CA LYS A 754 18.62 -16.08 -31.18
C LYS A 754 19.99 -15.93 -30.52
N PHE A 755 20.09 -15.12 -29.45
CA PHE A 755 21.32 -14.94 -28.67
C PHE A 755 21.59 -16.09 -27.69
N GLY A 756 20.61 -16.98 -27.46
CA GLY A 756 20.76 -18.12 -26.54
C GLY A 756 20.74 -17.70 -25.06
N PHE A 757 19.81 -16.81 -24.69
CA PHE A 757 19.53 -16.42 -23.30
C PHE A 757 20.79 -15.96 -22.51
N PRO A 758 21.53 -14.95 -23.03
CA PRO A 758 22.81 -14.49 -22.51
C PRO A 758 22.76 -14.15 -21.01
N SER A 759 23.75 -14.64 -20.26
CA SER A 759 23.86 -14.55 -18.79
C SER A 759 22.52 -14.72 -18.04
N ASN A 760 21.75 -15.74 -18.42
CA ASN A 760 20.45 -16.10 -17.85
C ASN A 760 19.40 -14.97 -17.89
N LEU A 761 19.46 -14.10 -18.91
CA LEU A 761 18.42 -13.12 -19.19
C LEU A 761 17.23 -13.78 -19.89
N TYR A 762 16.05 -13.61 -19.31
CA TYR A 762 14.76 -14.02 -19.81
C TYR A 762 13.81 -12.81 -19.85
N LEU A 763 12.71 -12.92 -20.58
CA LEU A 763 11.72 -11.84 -20.74
C LEU A 763 10.34 -12.32 -20.27
N LEU A 764 9.53 -11.38 -19.77
CA LEU A 764 8.10 -11.65 -19.50
C LEU A 764 7.38 -12.10 -20.80
N PRO A 765 6.33 -12.93 -20.71
CA PRO A 765 5.44 -13.19 -21.85
C PRO A 765 4.88 -11.87 -22.41
N ILE A 766 4.65 -11.80 -23.72
CA ILE A 766 4.25 -10.55 -24.39
C ILE A 766 2.87 -10.09 -23.93
N GLU A 767 1.96 -11.03 -23.72
CA GLU A 767 0.60 -10.85 -23.23
C GLU A 767 0.59 -10.26 -21.81
N ILE A 768 1.55 -10.69 -20.98
CA ILE A 768 1.75 -10.16 -19.62
C ILE A 768 2.36 -8.75 -19.67
N GLN A 769 3.24 -8.44 -20.62
CA GLN A 769 3.80 -7.10 -20.80
C GLN A 769 2.77 -6.10 -21.36
N GLU A 770 1.98 -6.50 -22.36
CA GLU A 770 0.84 -5.73 -22.86
C GLU A 770 -0.18 -5.46 -21.75
N GLY A 771 -0.49 -6.50 -20.96
CA GLY A 771 -1.29 -6.38 -19.75
C GLY A 771 -0.74 -5.38 -18.74
N ILE A 772 0.56 -5.45 -18.39
CA ILE A 772 1.19 -4.49 -17.47
C ILE A 772 1.13 -3.05 -17.98
N THR A 773 1.37 -2.82 -19.28
CA THR A 773 1.43 -1.46 -19.86
C THR A 773 0.06 -0.81 -20.07
N THR A 774 -0.99 -1.62 -20.25
CA THR A 774 -2.39 -1.18 -20.39
C THR A 774 -3.14 -1.10 -19.04
N HIS A 775 -2.71 -1.84 -18.02
CA HIS A 775 -3.41 -1.89 -16.73
C HIS A 775 -3.45 -0.53 -16.00
N LYS A 776 -4.56 -0.22 -15.34
CA LYS A 776 -4.79 1.06 -14.63
C LYS A 776 -3.72 1.35 -13.57
N SER A 777 -3.17 0.32 -12.95
CA SER A 777 -2.13 0.40 -11.91
C SER A 777 -0.69 0.24 -12.44
N ARG A 778 -0.44 0.43 -13.75
CA ARG A 778 0.85 0.13 -14.40
C ARG A 778 2.07 0.69 -13.68
N TYR A 779 2.06 1.97 -13.29
CA TYR A 779 3.21 2.60 -12.63
C TYR A 779 3.53 1.96 -11.27
N PHE A 780 2.49 1.59 -10.51
CA PHE A 780 2.62 0.88 -9.24
C PHE A 780 3.15 -0.55 -9.44
N LEU A 781 2.63 -1.28 -10.44
CA LEU A 781 3.14 -2.61 -10.80
C LEU A 781 4.61 -2.56 -11.23
N CYS A 782 4.99 -1.64 -12.12
CA CYS A 782 6.35 -1.49 -12.60
C CYS A 782 7.32 -1.08 -11.47
N ALA A 783 6.92 -0.19 -10.56
CA ALA A 783 7.71 0.16 -9.39
C ALA A 783 7.91 -1.04 -8.44
N TRP A 784 6.87 -1.82 -8.19
CA TRP A 784 6.97 -3.05 -7.38
C TRP A 784 7.87 -4.11 -8.05
N LEU A 785 7.69 -4.35 -9.36
CA LEU A 785 8.52 -5.27 -10.14
C LEU A 785 10.00 -4.89 -10.09
N LEU A 786 10.32 -3.60 -10.30
CA LEU A 786 11.68 -3.09 -10.27
C LEU A 786 12.30 -3.15 -8.86
N LEU A 787 11.66 -2.52 -7.88
CA LEU A 787 12.26 -2.27 -6.55
C LEU A 787 12.21 -3.48 -5.61
N HIS A 788 11.31 -4.43 -5.85
CA HIS A 788 11.07 -5.54 -4.92
C HIS A 788 11.23 -6.92 -5.56
N VAL A 789 10.90 -7.07 -6.84
CA VAL A 789 10.98 -8.35 -7.56
C VAL A 789 12.30 -8.54 -8.31
N MET A 790 13.03 -7.45 -8.56
CA MET A 790 14.22 -7.40 -9.44
C MET A 790 13.90 -7.72 -10.91
N VAL A 791 12.70 -7.33 -11.36
CA VAL A 791 12.27 -7.37 -12.76
C VAL A 791 12.42 -5.98 -13.37
N SER A 792 13.47 -5.80 -14.17
CA SER A 792 13.83 -4.49 -14.74
C SER A 792 13.13 -4.20 -16.06
N ASN A 793 12.73 -2.94 -16.26
CA ASN A 793 12.52 -2.41 -17.60
C ASN A 793 13.87 -2.36 -18.34
N VAL A 794 13.88 -2.71 -19.63
CA VAL A 794 15.07 -2.76 -20.49
C VAL A 794 14.69 -2.29 -21.89
N THR A 795 15.29 -1.19 -22.33
CA THR A 795 15.22 -0.70 -23.71
C THR A 795 16.11 -1.51 -24.65
N VAL A 796 15.91 -1.34 -25.96
CA VAL A 796 16.75 -1.99 -26.99
C VAL A 796 18.23 -1.53 -26.92
N GLN A 797 18.52 -0.32 -26.41
CA GLN A 797 19.90 0.15 -26.18
C GLN A 797 20.55 -0.53 -24.96
N GLU A 798 19.81 -0.65 -23.85
CA GLU A 798 20.31 -1.33 -22.63
C GLU A 798 20.53 -2.82 -22.88
N TYR A 799 19.61 -3.48 -23.59
CA TYR A 799 19.82 -4.86 -24.05
C TYR A 799 21.06 -4.97 -24.93
N GLY A 800 21.28 -4.02 -25.86
CA GLY A 800 22.49 -3.96 -26.69
C GLY A 800 23.78 -3.87 -25.88
N ASN A 801 23.84 -3.01 -24.85
CA ASN A 801 24.98 -2.94 -23.93
C ASN A 801 25.17 -4.26 -23.16
N PHE A 802 24.10 -4.89 -22.67
CA PHE A 802 24.19 -6.18 -21.98
C PHE A 802 24.73 -7.32 -22.86
N ILE A 803 24.43 -7.35 -24.17
CA ILE A 803 25.09 -8.31 -25.09
C ILE A 803 26.60 -8.02 -25.19
N ILE A 804 27.01 -6.75 -25.20
CA ILE A 804 28.42 -6.35 -25.27
C ILE A 804 29.17 -6.77 -23.99
N GLU A 805 28.57 -6.54 -22.82
CA GLU A 805 29.08 -6.99 -21.52
C GLU A 805 29.26 -8.52 -21.48
N TYR A 806 28.22 -9.27 -21.87
CA TYR A 806 28.26 -10.73 -21.96
C TYR A 806 29.35 -11.26 -22.91
N LEU A 807 29.58 -10.59 -24.04
CA LEU A 807 30.64 -10.94 -24.99
C LEU A 807 32.03 -10.69 -24.41
N ALA A 808 32.21 -9.60 -23.65
CA ALA A 808 33.46 -9.29 -22.96
C ALA A 808 33.76 -10.30 -21.83
N GLU A 809 32.75 -10.69 -21.04
CA GLU A 809 32.90 -11.69 -19.98
C GLU A 809 33.27 -13.09 -20.52
N LYS A 810 32.63 -13.52 -21.62
CA LYS A 810 32.75 -14.91 -22.11
C LYS A 810 33.75 -15.12 -23.24
N ASN A 811 34.24 -14.05 -23.86
CA ASN A 811 35.43 -14.01 -24.75
C ASN A 811 35.47 -15.01 -25.93
N SER A 812 34.36 -15.67 -26.26
CA SER A 812 34.34 -16.85 -27.16
C SER A 812 33.02 -17.13 -27.90
N ASN A 813 31.92 -16.42 -27.58
CA ASN A 813 30.63 -16.63 -28.26
C ASN A 813 30.56 -15.92 -29.62
N LEU A 814 31.28 -16.49 -30.60
CA LEU A 814 31.36 -15.99 -31.97
C LEU A 814 29.98 -15.84 -32.64
N ASN A 815 29.02 -16.73 -32.33
CA ASN A 815 27.66 -16.63 -32.87
C ASN A 815 26.93 -15.37 -32.37
N ALA A 816 26.99 -15.08 -31.07
CA ALA A 816 26.42 -13.86 -30.51
C ALA A 816 27.13 -12.60 -31.06
N ALA A 817 28.47 -12.64 -31.21
CA ALA A 817 29.22 -11.53 -31.80
C ALA A 817 28.82 -11.22 -33.24
N ILE A 818 28.56 -12.24 -34.08
CA ILE A 818 28.09 -12.05 -35.47
C ILE A 818 26.61 -11.60 -35.51
N LEU A 819 25.78 -12.01 -34.53
CA LEU A 819 24.37 -11.62 -34.45
C LEU A 819 24.17 -10.19 -33.92
N LEU A 820 25.05 -9.68 -33.07
CA LEU A 820 24.96 -8.34 -32.47
C LEU A 820 24.84 -7.20 -33.51
N PRO A 821 25.73 -7.05 -34.51
CA PRO A 821 25.57 -5.99 -35.50
C PRO A 821 24.31 -6.14 -36.35
N HIS A 822 23.85 -7.37 -36.61
CA HIS A 822 22.59 -7.61 -37.31
C HIS A 822 21.37 -7.19 -36.47
N PHE A 823 21.41 -7.44 -35.15
CA PHE A 823 20.44 -6.90 -34.19
C PHE A 823 20.45 -5.36 -34.19
N LEU A 824 21.62 -4.71 -34.16
CA LEU A 824 21.71 -3.24 -34.22
C LEU A 824 21.12 -2.70 -35.54
N HIS A 825 21.46 -3.31 -36.67
CA HIS A 825 20.94 -2.91 -37.99
C HIS A 825 19.41 -3.00 -38.07
N LYS A 826 18.84 -4.16 -37.76
CA LYS A 826 17.39 -4.35 -37.82
C LYS A 826 16.63 -3.60 -36.71
N SER A 827 17.26 -3.32 -35.56
CA SER A 827 16.69 -2.40 -34.56
C SER A 827 16.64 -0.96 -35.05
N MET A 828 17.62 -0.51 -35.84
CA MET A 828 17.62 0.81 -36.46
C MET A 828 16.58 0.91 -37.59
N GLU A 829 16.45 -0.10 -38.45
CA GLU A 829 15.39 -0.18 -39.47
C GLU A 829 13.99 -0.13 -38.85
N ASN A 830 13.77 -0.87 -37.77
CA ASN A 830 12.53 -0.86 -36.99
C ASN A 830 12.34 0.42 -36.14
N LYS A 831 13.28 1.38 -36.17
CA LYS A 831 13.28 2.64 -35.42
C LYS A 831 13.31 2.48 -33.88
N PHE A 832 13.73 1.32 -33.38
CA PHE A 832 13.95 1.07 -31.96
C PHE A 832 15.31 1.58 -31.45
N LEU A 833 16.25 1.86 -32.36
CA LEU A 833 17.52 2.53 -32.05
C LEU A 833 17.72 3.76 -32.93
N TRP A 834 18.18 4.84 -32.30
CA TRP A 834 18.54 6.11 -32.92
C TRP A 834 19.98 6.07 -33.41
N GLU A 835 20.32 6.92 -34.37
CA GLU A 835 21.62 6.89 -35.04
C GLU A 835 22.82 7.06 -34.07
N SER A 836 22.65 7.87 -33.03
CA SER A 836 23.62 8.05 -31.94
C SER A 836 23.78 6.81 -31.05
N GLN A 837 22.69 6.12 -30.72
CA GLN A 837 22.71 4.88 -29.92
C GLN A 837 23.37 3.74 -30.69
N VAL A 838 23.07 3.61 -31.99
CA VAL A 838 23.75 2.65 -32.88
C VAL A 838 25.24 2.95 -32.97
N PHE A 839 25.62 4.23 -33.08
CA PHE A 839 27.02 4.65 -33.12
C PHE A 839 27.77 4.27 -31.83
N GLU A 840 27.20 4.56 -30.67
CA GLU A 840 27.77 4.22 -29.35
C GLU A 840 27.94 2.69 -29.19
N LEU A 841 26.90 1.93 -29.49
CA LEU A 841 26.91 0.47 -29.39
C LEU A 841 27.90 -0.15 -30.39
N CYS A 842 27.94 0.31 -31.64
CA CYS A 842 28.91 -0.17 -32.63
C CYS A 842 30.36 0.17 -32.25
N HIS A 843 30.61 1.27 -31.53
CA HIS A 843 31.94 1.60 -31.03
C HIS A 843 32.39 0.63 -29.92
N LYS A 844 31.53 0.36 -28.94
CA LYS A 844 31.76 -0.60 -27.84
C LYS A 844 31.76 -2.07 -28.26
N MET A 845 31.04 -2.41 -29.33
CA MET A 845 30.84 -3.78 -29.83
C MET A 845 32.16 -4.45 -30.26
N PRO A 846 32.44 -5.69 -29.81
CA PRO A 846 33.52 -6.52 -30.34
C PRO A 846 33.36 -6.82 -31.84
N ILE A 847 34.46 -6.83 -32.60
CA ILE A 847 34.46 -7.09 -34.05
C ILE A 847 35.05 -8.46 -34.37
N VAL A 848 34.42 -9.17 -35.30
CA VAL A 848 34.98 -10.38 -35.93
C VAL A 848 35.81 -10.00 -37.16
N ASP A 849 37.03 -10.51 -37.26
CA ASP A 849 37.97 -10.25 -38.36
C ASP A 849 37.89 -11.26 -39.52
N GLY A 850 38.72 -11.07 -40.56
CA GLY A 850 38.77 -11.93 -41.75
C GLY A 850 39.11 -13.40 -41.47
N SER A 851 39.76 -13.70 -40.34
CA SER A 851 40.07 -15.06 -39.89
C SER A 851 38.94 -15.72 -39.07
N GLY A 852 37.92 -14.94 -38.68
CA GLY A 852 36.89 -15.36 -37.73
C GLY A 852 37.26 -15.12 -36.26
N THR A 853 38.35 -14.41 -35.98
CA THR A 853 38.80 -14.09 -34.61
C THR A 853 38.02 -12.91 -34.05
N LEU A 854 37.67 -12.98 -32.76
CA LEU A 854 36.89 -11.96 -32.05
C LEU A 854 37.81 -10.97 -31.32
N HIS A 855 37.65 -9.68 -31.61
CA HIS A 855 38.43 -8.59 -31.01
C HIS A 855 37.52 -7.65 -30.21
N ALA A 856 37.63 -7.70 -28.88
CA ALA A 856 36.87 -6.83 -27.98
C ALA A 856 37.40 -5.38 -27.98
N GLU A 857 38.71 -5.19 -28.06
CA GLU A 857 39.36 -3.87 -28.10
C GLU A 857 39.93 -3.57 -29.48
N ARG A 858 39.80 -2.31 -29.93
CA ARG A 858 40.43 -1.83 -31.17
C ARG A 858 40.76 -0.33 -31.11
N THR A 859 41.85 0.05 -31.76
CA THR A 859 42.27 1.45 -31.97
C THR A 859 41.55 2.06 -33.18
N ALA A 860 41.34 1.26 -34.23
CA ALA A 860 40.55 1.63 -35.40
C ALA A 860 39.88 0.40 -36.02
N THR A 861 38.79 0.62 -36.73
CA THR A 861 38.19 -0.38 -37.62
C THR A 861 38.73 -0.16 -39.04
N LEU A 862 39.17 -1.20 -39.73
CA LEU A 862 39.49 -1.14 -41.17
C LEU A 862 38.32 -1.70 -41.98
N VAL A 863 38.12 -1.16 -43.19
CA VAL A 863 37.17 -1.75 -44.16
C VAL A 863 37.54 -3.21 -44.48
N PRO A 864 36.59 -4.05 -44.93
CA PRO A 864 36.87 -5.45 -45.26
C PRO A 864 38.01 -5.60 -46.28
N GLU A 865 38.80 -6.65 -46.13
CA GLU A 865 39.98 -6.93 -46.96
C GLU A 865 39.69 -6.86 -48.46
N ASN A 866 38.61 -7.52 -48.89
CA ASN A 866 38.24 -7.65 -50.29
C ASN A 866 37.83 -6.30 -50.91
N GLY A 867 38.65 -5.83 -51.85
CA GLY A 867 38.46 -4.55 -52.57
C GLY A 867 39.10 -3.33 -51.88
N SER A 868 39.62 -3.46 -50.66
CA SER A 868 40.25 -2.36 -49.93
C SER A 868 41.59 -1.91 -50.53
N LYS A 869 41.85 -0.61 -50.45
CA LYS A 869 43.16 -0.05 -50.85
C LYS A 869 44.26 -0.42 -49.87
N TRP A 870 43.95 -0.57 -48.57
CA TRP A 870 44.95 -1.00 -47.59
C TRP A 870 45.46 -2.42 -47.87
N MET A 871 44.61 -3.37 -48.28
CA MET A 871 45.08 -4.68 -48.77
C MET A 871 45.81 -4.59 -50.09
N LYS A 872 45.38 -3.74 -51.04
CA LYS A 872 46.15 -3.51 -52.28
C LYS A 872 47.56 -2.99 -52.02
N LEU A 873 47.72 -2.09 -51.04
CA LEU A 873 49.03 -1.58 -50.65
C LEU A 873 49.84 -2.68 -49.96
N PHE A 874 49.35 -3.26 -48.86
CA PHE A 874 50.17 -4.07 -47.96
C PHE A 874 50.17 -5.58 -48.25
N GLY A 875 49.08 -6.13 -48.79
CA GLY A 875 48.84 -7.58 -48.94
C GLY A 875 48.46 -8.33 -47.65
N TRP A 876 48.56 -7.67 -46.50
CA TRP A 876 48.21 -8.15 -45.15
C TRP A 876 47.95 -6.93 -44.25
N ASN A 877 47.62 -7.11 -42.97
CA ASN A 877 47.36 -6.02 -42.03
C ASN A 877 48.61 -5.68 -41.17
N PRO A 878 49.42 -4.66 -41.52
CA PRO A 878 50.61 -4.26 -40.74
C PRO A 878 50.30 -3.57 -39.41
N PHE A 879 49.03 -3.34 -39.09
CA PHE A 879 48.58 -2.59 -37.91
C PHE A 879 47.81 -3.46 -36.91
N ALA A 880 47.75 -4.78 -37.14
CA ALA A 880 47.06 -5.75 -36.28
C ALA A 880 47.56 -5.72 -34.83
N GLU A 881 48.89 -5.67 -34.61
CA GLU A 881 49.49 -5.55 -33.27
C GLU A 881 49.13 -4.24 -32.56
N ASN A 882 48.77 -3.19 -33.31
CA ASN A 882 48.27 -1.92 -32.78
C ASN A 882 46.74 -1.90 -32.64
N LYS A 883 46.07 -3.06 -32.75
CA LYS A 883 44.63 -3.25 -32.66
C LYS A 883 43.84 -2.50 -33.74
N TYR A 884 44.36 -2.39 -34.96
CA TYR A 884 43.59 -1.96 -36.13
C TYR A 884 42.96 -3.20 -36.74
N ILE A 885 41.64 -3.36 -36.59
CA ILE A 885 40.96 -4.63 -36.90
C ILE A 885 40.13 -4.48 -38.17
N ALA A 886 40.38 -5.34 -39.15
CA ALA A 886 39.61 -5.41 -40.39
C ALA A 886 38.26 -6.07 -40.17
N LEU A 887 37.18 -5.50 -40.75
CA LEU A 887 35.86 -6.12 -40.74
C LEU A 887 35.89 -7.44 -41.51
N GLY A 888 35.64 -8.56 -40.82
CA GLY A 888 35.63 -9.90 -41.40
C GLY A 888 34.44 -10.16 -42.32
N GLY A 889 34.48 -9.60 -43.54
CA GLY A 889 33.35 -9.61 -44.48
C GLY A 889 32.68 -10.99 -44.63
N ASN A 890 33.48 -12.06 -44.73
CA ASN A 890 33.02 -13.44 -44.89
C ASN A 890 32.25 -13.99 -43.67
N ALA A 891 32.52 -13.51 -42.45
CA ALA A 891 31.81 -13.95 -41.25
C ALA A 891 30.33 -13.53 -41.23
N TYR A 892 29.96 -12.54 -42.06
CA TYR A 892 28.62 -11.98 -42.16
C TYR A 892 27.85 -12.46 -43.42
N ASP A 893 28.42 -13.38 -44.20
CA ASP A 893 27.85 -13.84 -45.49
C ASP A 893 26.51 -14.59 -45.37
N LYS A 894 26.15 -15.01 -44.16
CA LYS A 894 24.86 -15.63 -43.83
C LYS A 894 23.66 -14.66 -43.79
N PHE A 895 23.86 -13.37 -44.07
CA PHE A 895 22.80 -12.36 -44.08
C PHE A 895 22.42 -11.92 -45.51
N SER A 896 21.13 -11.98 -45.83
CA SER A 896 20.57 -11.85 -47.18
C SER A 896 20.87 -10.54 -47.93
N GLU A 897 21.22 -9.48 -47.19
CA GLU A 897 21.36 -8.10 -47.71
C GLU A 897 22.81 -7.60 -47.58
N ARG A 898 23.78 -8.48 -47.89
CA ARG A 898 25.24 -8.29 -47.66
C ARG A 898 25.74 -6.88 -47.94
N ALA A 899 25.42 -6.29 -49.10
CA ALA A 899 25.89 -4.95 -49.48
C ALA A 899 25.38 -3.85 -48.53
N ASN A 900 24.06 -3.84 -48.22
CA ASN A 900 23.47 -2.86 -47.32
C ASN A 900 23.99 -3.04 -45.89
N PHE A 901 24.10 -4.28 -45.43
CA PHE A 901 24.60 -4.60 -44.09
C PHE A 901 26.08 -4.26 -43.91
N MET A 902 26.94 -4.48 -44.92
CA MET A 902 28.34 -4.07 -44.87
C MET A 902 28.51 -2.54 -44.95
N ASN A 903 27.66 -1.84 -45.71
CA ASN A 903 27.63 -0.37 -45.70
C ASN A 903 27.23 0.18 -44.32
N PHE A 904 26.22 -0.41 -43.67
CA PHE A 904 25.85 -0.12 -42.28
C PHE A 904 27.04 -0.34 -41.33
N LEU A 905 27.65 -1.53 -41.36
CA LEU A 905 28.79 -1.87 -40.52
C LEU A 905 29.94 -0.87 -40.68
N CYS A 906 30.34 -0.57 -41.93
CA CYS A 906 31.44 0.36 -42.20
C CYS A 906 31.13 1.76 -41.68
N LYS A 907 29.89 2.26 -41.88
CA LYS A 907 29.45 3.57 -41.39
C LYS A 907 29.52 3.66 -39.85
N TYR A 908 28.89 2.73 -39.13
CA TYR A 908 28.73 2.86 -37.67
C TYR A 908 29.92 2.38 -36.85
N THR A 909 30.81 1.56 -37.41
CA THR A 909 32.09 1.20 -36.76
C THR A 909 33.23 2.18 -37.09
N LYS A 910 32.98 3.21 -37.91
CA LYS A 910 34.00 4.08 -38.54
C LYS A 910 35.12 3.26 -39.20
N ALA A 911 34.74 2.36 -40.09
CA ALA A 911 35.70 1.59 -40.87
C ALA A 911 36.40 2.50 -41.90
N VAL A 912 37.73 2.61 -41.78
CA VAL A 912 38.56 3.44 -42.67
C VAL A 912 39.32 2.59 -43.70
N ASP A 913 39.63 3.21 -44.83
CA ASP A 913 40.53 2.71 -45.87
C ASP A 913 41.57 3.80 -46.19
N LEU A 914 42.56 3.52 -47.04
CA LEU A 914 43.48 4.55 -47.51
C LEU A 914 42.73 5.65 -48.33
N PRO A 915 43.01 6.94 -48.10
CA PRO A 915 44.09 7.48 -47.27
C PRO A 915 43.67 7.84 -45.83
N GLU A 916 42.47 7.48 -45.37
CA GLU A 916 41.90 7.97 -44.10
C GLU A 916 42.45 7.27 -42.85
N ILE A 917 43.15 6.13 -43.01
CA ILE A 917 43.83 5.43 -41.91
C ILE A 917 44.86 6.36 -41.27
N SER A 918 44.75 6.61 -39.96
CA SER A 918 45.81 7.29 -39.20
C SER A 918 46.90 6.27 -38.86
N PRO A 919 48.17 6.43 -39.32
CA PRO A 919 49.21 5.42 -39.09
C PRO A 919 49.63 5.36 -37.61
N PRO A 920 49.77 4.16 -37.02
CA PRO A 920 50.45 3.99 -35.74
C PRO A 920 51.97 4.15 -35.88
N ASN A 921 52.69 4.33 -34.77
CA ASN A 921 54.15 4.55 -34.76
C ASN A 921 54.94 3.24 -34.94
N VAL A 922 54.80 2.61 -36.10
CA VAL A 922 55.50 1.37 -36.47
C VAL A 922 56.25 1.54 -37.80
N ARG A 923 57.25 0.70 -38.04
CA ARG A 923 57.92 0.61 -39.34
C ARG A 923 57.01 -0.15 -40.31
N LEU A 924 56.77 0.38 -41.50
CA LEU A 924 56.08 -0.34 -42.58
C LEU A 924 57.03 -1.37 -43.21
N PRO A 925 56.82 -2.70 -43.09
CA PRO A 925 57.78 -3.66 -43.65
C PRO A 925 57.84 -3.64 -45.18
N ILE A 926 56.74 -3.20 -45.83
CA ILE A 926 56.68 -3.15 -47.29
C ILE A 926 57.59 -2.07 -47.90
N THR A 927 58.04 -1.07 -47.15
CA THR A 927 59.00 -0.08 -47.69
C THR A 927 60.39 -0.70 -47.88
N CYS A 928 60.67 -1.86 -47.28
CA CYS A 928 61.86 -2.67 -47.58
C CYS A 928 61.71 -3.52 -48.86
N CYS A 929 60.53 -3.51 -49.50
CA CYS A 929 60.20 -4.29 -50.70
C CYS A 929 60.13 -3.38 -51.94
N GLN A 930 60.21 -4.00 -53.13
CA GLN A 930 60.00 -3.30 -54.40
C GLN A 930 58.49 -3.08 -54.62
N LEU A 931 58.04 -1.83 -54.54
CA LEU A 931 56.62 -1.49 -54.76
C LEU A 931 56.28 -1.38 -56.25
N SER A 932 55.06 -1.79 -56.61
CA SER A 932 54.48 -1.47 -57.93
C SER A 932 54.16 0.03 -58.04
N ALA A 933 53.96 0.53 -59.26
CA ALA A 933 53.52 1.90 -59.47
C ALA A 933 52.18 2.20 -58.76
N GLU A 934 51.19 1.29 -58.82
CA GLU A 934 49.91 1.45 -58.11
C GLU A 934 50.11 1.54 -56.59
N GLN A 935 50.95 0.68 -56.01
CA GLN A 935 51.25 0.70 -54.57
C GLN A 935 52.02 1.96 -54.16
N ALA A 936 52.97 2.42 -54.97
CA ALA A 936 53.67 3.67 -54.74
C ALA A 936 52.71 4.87 -54.77
N PHE A 937 51.73 4.89 -55.68
CA PHE A 937 50.68 5.92 -55.68
C PHE A 937 49.76 5.82 -54.46
N LEU A 938 49.32 4.63 -54.04
CA LEU A 938 48.52 4.47 -52.81
C LEU A 938 49.27 4.96 -51.55
N LEU A 939 50.60 4.75 -51.49
CA LEU A 939 51.43 5.28 -50.42
C LEU A 939 51.60 6.81 -50.49
N LEU A 940 51.78 7.37 -51.68
CA LEU A 940 51.93 8.82 -51.89
C LEU A 940 50.61 9.59 -51.70
N ASP A 941 49.47 9.06 -52.14
CA ASP A 941 48.12 9.58 -51.86
C ASP A 941 47.84 9.60 -50.35
N TRP A 942 48.35 8.61 -49.61
CA TRP A 942 48.23 8.56 -48.16
C TRP A 942 49.07 9.64 -47.47
N ILE A 943 50.34 9.79 -47.86
CA ILE A 943 51.24 10.83 -47.36
C ILE A 943 50.69 12.24 -47.69
N LYS A 944 50.14 12.41 -48.90
CA LYS A 944 49.46 13.62 -49.37
C LYS A 944 48.34 14.05 -48.44
N PHE A 945 47.38 13.15 -48.20
CA PHE A 945 46.24 13.38 -47.33
C PHE A 945 46.64 13.67 -45.88
N LEU A 946 47.60 12.92 -45.33
CA LEU A 946 48.09 13.15 -43.96
C LEU A 946 48.76 14.53 -43.82
N ARG A 947 49.54 14.97 -44.83
CA ARG A 947 50.10 16.33 -44.88
C ARG A 947 48.99 17.39 -45.01
N GLU A 948 48.01 17.18 -45.89
CA GLU A 948 46.91 18.14 -46.12
C GLU A 948 46.00 18.29 -44.91
N LYS A 949 45.83 17.23 -44.11
CA LYS A 949 45.20 17.29 -42.78
C LYS A 949 46.16 17.72 -41.65
N ALA A 950 47.32 18.28 -41.96
CA ALA A 950 48.36 18.73 -41.02
C ALA A 950 48.72 17.71 -39.92
N THR A 951 48.57 16.41 -40.22
CA THR A 951 48.71 15.34 -39.23
C THR A 951 50.19 15.06 -38.98
N LYS A 952 50.60 15.09 -37.70
CA LYS A 952 51.99 14.81 -37.32
C LYS A 952 52.31 13.33 -37.61
N LEU A 953 53.09 13.10 -38.66
CA LEU A 953 53.54 11.76 -39.06
C LEU A 953 54.36 11.10 -37.93
N PRO A 954 54.11 9.82 -37.58
CA PRO A 954 54.90 9.12 -36.59
C PRO A 954 56.34 8.88 -37.06
N GLU A 955 57.30 8.91 -36.12
CA GLU A 955 58.73 8.88 -36.46
C GLU A 955 59.16 7.54 -37.10
N LEU A 956 58.78 6.39 -36.52
CA LEU A 956 59.14 5.08 -37.09
C LEU A 956 58.45 4.82 -38.43
N PHE A 957 57.25 5.37 -38.62
CA PHE A 957 56.51 5.34 -39.86
C PHE A 957 57.26 6.11 -40.96
N ILE A 958 57.53 7.40 -40.75
CA ILE A 958 58.17 8.24 -41.76
C ILE A 958 59.64 7.83 -42.01
N GLN A 959 60.37 7.39 -40.99
CA GLN A 959 61.71 6.81 -41.16
C GLN A 959 61.69 5.53 -42.02
N SER A 960 60.71 4.64 -41.82
CA SER A 960 60.61 3.43 -42.65
C SER A 960 60.34 3.75 -44.12
N ILE A 961 59.56 4.80 -44.41
CA ILE A 961 59.31 5.26 -45.78
C ILE A 961 60.55 5.93 -46.38
N ARG A 962 61.22 6.83 -45.64
CA ARG A 962 62.43 7.55 -46.06
C ARG A 962 63.61 6.63 -46.36
N ASN A 963 63.80 5.59 -45.55
CA ASN A 963 64.99 4.72 -45.59
C ASN A 963 64.75 3.39 -46.34
N GLY A 964 63.49 3.04 -46.64
CA GLY A 964 63.11 1.81 -47.32
C GLY A 964 63.40 1.85 -48.82
N LYS A 965 63.93 0.75 -49.39
CA LYS A 965 64.33 0.65 -50.80
C LYS A 965 63.19 0.33 -51.76
N TRP A 966 62.13 1.13 -51.73
CA TRP A 966 60.93 0.94 -52.53
C TRP A 966 60.80 1.84 -53.77
N MET A 967 61.64 2.87 -53.89
CA MET A 967 61.52 3.86 -54.96
C MET A 967 62.35 3.47 -56.19
N LYS A 968 61.66 3.19 -57.30
CA LYS A 968 62.31 2.85 -58.56
C LYS A 968 63.09 4.02 -59.18
N ASN A 969 64.31 3.75 -59.62
CA ASN A 969 65.21 4.70 -60.25
C ASN A 969 65.90 4.11 -61.49
N THR A 970 66.35 4.99 -62.37
CA THR A 970 66.86 4.68 -63.71
C THR A 970 68.23 3.96 -63.76
N ILE A 971 68.94 3.87 -62.63
CA ILE A 971 70.35 3.41 -62.60
C ILE A 971 70.53 2.14 -61.77
N ASN A 972 69.93 2.10 -60.57
CA ASN A 972 70.20 1.10 -59.54
C ASN A 972 68.96 0.23 -59.21
N GLY A 973 67.95 0.25 -60.09
CA GLY A 973 66.69 -0.47 -59.92
C GLY A 973 65.78 0.18 -58.87
N PHE A 974 66.02 -0.09 -57.59
CA PHE A 974 65.23 0.42 -56.46
C PHE A 974 66.15 0.92 -55.33
N SER A 975 65.93 2.15 -54.88
CA SER A 975 66.71 2.84 -53.84
C SER A 975 65.78 3.42 -52.77
N SER A 976 66.34 3.97 -51.69
CA SER A 976 65.56 4.75 -50.73
C SER A 976 65.20 6.12 -51.31
N PRO A 977 64.04 6.70 -50.98
CA PRO A 977 63.68 8.07 -51.39
C PRO A 977 64.75 9.11 -51.08
N THR A 978 65.46 8.99 -49.94
CA THR A 978 66.60 9.83 -49.56
C THR A 978 67.77 9.80 -50.54
N GLN A 979 67.94 8.70 -51.28
CA GLN A 979 68.95 8.49 -52.31
C GLN A 979 68.39 8.75 -53.73
N CYS A 980 67.18 9.30 -53.86
CA CYS A 980 66.57 9.63 -55.14
C CYS A 980 66.59 11.14 -55.43
N VAL A 981 66.57 11.48 -56.72
CA VAL A 981 66.36 12.84 -57.23
C VAL A 981 65.20 12.89 -58.23
N LEU A 982 64.39 13.94 -58.12
CA LEU A 982 63.44 14.39 -59.14
C LEU A 982 63.90 15.75 -59.70
N PHE A 983 63.81 15.94 -61.01
CA PHE A 983 64.17 17.20 -61.65
C PHE A 983 63.02 18.22 -61.61
N GLY A 984 63.34 19.51 -61.44
CA GLY A 984 62.31 20.54 -61.52
C GLY A 984 62.80 21.98 -61.34
N PRO A 985 62.05 22.97 -61.85
CA PRO A 985 62.46 24.39 -61.91
C PRO A 985 62.50 25.13 -60.56
N GLN A 986 62.31 24.42 -59.44
CA GLN A 986 62.42 24.94 -58.06
C GLN A 986 63.34 24.05 -57.21
N GLY A 987 64.33 23.40 -57.84
CA GLY A 987 65.39 22.70 -57.11
C GLY A 987 66.35 23.66 -56.39
N ASN A 988 67.08 23.11 -55.42
CA ASN A 988 68.23 23.79 -54.82
C ASN A 988 69.54 23.28 -55.45
N SER A 989 70.65 23.99 -55.24
CA SER A 989 71.98 23.39 -55.35
C SER A 989 72.13 22.22 -54.37
N CYS A 990 72.92 21.21 -54.74
CA CYS A 990 73.00 19.95 -53.98
C CYS A 990 73.46 20.19 -52.54
N GLY A 991 72.67 19.68 -51.58
CA GLY A 991 73.02 19.72 -50.16
C GLY A 991 74.18 18.78 -49.80
N SER A 992 74.80 19.04 -48.65
CA SER A 992 75.96 18.32 -48.11
C SER A 992 75.59 16.95 -47.50
N SER A 993 75.04 16.05 -48.33
CA SER A 993 75.04 14.61 -48.09
C SER A 993 76.24 13.96 -48.78
N GLY A 994 76.76 12.85 -48.23
CA GLY A 994 77.84 12.07 -48.83
C GLY A 994 77.39 11.01 -49.85
N ASP A 995 76.08 10.73 -49.92
CA ASP A 995 75.54 9.64 -50.73
C ASP A 995 75.37 10.00 -52.22
N LEU A 996 75.58 9.02 -53.11
CA LEU A 996 75.19 9.16 -54.52
C LEU A 996 73.65 9.16 -54.66
N LEU A 997 73.14 10.16 -55.36
CA LEU A 997 71.72 10.31 -55.68
C LEU A 997 71.39 9.73 -57.06
N PHE A 998 70.24 9.09 -57.21
CA PHE A 998 69.80 8.40 -58.44
C PHE A 998 68.50 8.99 -59.03
N PRO A 999 68.43 9.30 -60.34
CA PRO A 999 67.21 9.85 -60.94
C PRO A 999 66.04 8.84 -60.96
N ILE A 1000 64.88 9.27 -60.47
CA ILE A 1000 63.64 8.49 -60.43
C ILE A 1000 63.25 7.98 -61.84
N ASP A 1001 62.73 6.76 -61.92
CA ASP A 1001 62.17 6.21 -63.16
C ASP A 1001 60.77 6.76 -63.40
N GLU A 1002 60.70 7.97 -63.97
CA GLU A 1002 59.44 8.65 -64.29
C GLU A 1002 58.56 7.85 -65.26
N HIS A 1003 59.14 6.99 -66.12
CA HIS A 1003 58.39 6.17 -67.07
C HIS A 1003 57.64 5.02 -66.37
N PHE A 1004 58.29 4.35 -65.40
CA PHE A 1004 57.63 3.35 -64.56
C PHE A 1004 56.46 3.92 -63.75
N TYR A 1005 56.53 5.20 -63.39
CA TYR A 1005 55.45 5.92 -62.72
C TYR A 1005 54.56 6.74 -63.70
N GLU A 1006 54.47 6.35 -64.98
CA GLU A 1006 53.57 6.95 -65.98
C GLU A 1006 53.69 8.49 -66.10
N ASN A 1007 54.84 9.06 -65.73
CA ASN A 1007 55.12 10.49 -65.47
C ASN A 1007 54.27 11.16 -64.36
N ARG A 1008 53.25 10.48 -63.83
CA ARG A 1008 52.32 10.92 -62.76
C ARG A 1008 53.03 11.21 -61.42
N ILE A 1009 54.23 10.67 -61.21
CA ILE A 1009 55.07 10.95 -60.02
C ILE A 1009 55.27 12.47 -59.80
N ASN A 1010 55.27 13.27 -60.87
CA ASN A 1010 55.35 14.73 -60.82
C ASN A 1010 54.18 15.43 -60.10
N MET A 1011 53.07 14.74 -59.83
CA MET A 1011 51.91 15.27 -59.10
C MET A 1011 52.09 15.25 -57.57
N TYR A 1012 53.21 14.70 -57.08
CA TYR A 1012 53.48 14.43 -55.66
C TYR A 1012 54.77 15.13 -55.16
N LYS A 1013 55.16 16.26 -55.75
CA LYS A 1013 56.48 16.89 -55.51
C LYS A 1013 56.75 17.25 -54.04
N ASP A 1014 55.73 17.73 -53.33
CA ASP A 1014 55.86 18.12 -51.93
C ASP A 1014 55.85 16.90 -50.98
N GLU A 1015 55.17 15.82 -51.37
CA GLU A 1015 55.15 14.51 -50.71
C GLU A 1015 56.51 13.82 -50.85
N LEU A 1016 57.06 13.81 -52.08
CA LEU A 1016 58.39 13.29 -52.41
C LEU A 1016 59.47 14.04 -51.62
N LYS A 1017 59.40 15.38 -51.58
CA LYS A 1017 60.27 16.23 -50.75
C LYS A 1017 60.12 15.92 -49.25
N LEU A 1018 58.91 15.66 -48.76
CA LEU A 1018 58.65 15.27 -47.36
C LEU A 1018 59.25 13.91 -46.98
N ILE A 1019 59.29 12.96 -47.93
CA ILE A 1019 60.02 11.68 -47.78
C ILE A 1019 61.50 11.76 -48.19
N GLY A 1020 62.06 12.95 -48.38
CA GLY A 1020 63.49 13.17 -48.54
C GLY A 1020 64.03 13.01 -49.97
N VAL A 1021 63.18 12.93 -50.98
CA VAL A 1021 63.62 13.01 -52.39
C VAL A 1021 64.24 14.38 -52.65
N ASN A 1022 65.41 14.38 -53.28
CA ASN A 1022 66.16 15.59 -53.59
C ASN A 1022 65.56 16.26 -54.83
N MET A 1023 65.43 17.58 -54.79
CA MET A 1023 64.90 18.38 -55.90
C MET A 1023 66.04 19.16 -56.54
N ILE A 1024 66.46 18.78 -57.75
CA ILE A 1024 67.59 19.40 -58.47
C ILE A 1024 67.09 20.16 -59.71
N CYS A 1025 67.70 21.33 -59.98
CA CYS A 1025 67.29 22.26 -61.03
C CYS A 1025 67.37 21.67 -62.45
N SER A 1026 68.41 20.89 -62.74
CA SER A 1026 68.68 20.33 -64.07
C SER A 1026 69.50 19.04 -64.01
N LYS A 1027 69.54 18.29 -65.11
CA LYS A 1027 70.30 17.03 -65.20
C LYS A 1027 71.82 17.26 -65.19
N GLU A 1028 72.27 18.29 -65.91
CA GLU A 1028 73.67 18.71 -66.03
C GLU A 1028 74.25 19.09 -64.65
N THR A 1029 73.42 19.71 -63.80
CA THR A 1029 73.77 20.07 -62.43
C THR A 1029 74.07 18.83 -61.57
N TRP A 1030 73.31 17.74 -61.75
CA TRP A 1030 73.53 16.46 -61.06
C TRP A 1030 74.77 15.72 -61.60
N GLU A 1031 75.00 15.75 -62.92
CA GLU A 1031 76.18 15.13 -63.56
C GLU A 1031 77.50 15.76 -63.04
N LEU A 1032 77.54 17.09 -62.86
CA LEU A 1032 78.66 17.80 -62.24
C LEU A 1032 78.89 17.42 -60.77
N TYR A 1033 77.82 17.31 -59.97
CA TYR A 1033 77.91 16.92 -58.55
C TYR A 1033 78.49 15.51 -58.38
N VAL A 1034 78.04 14.54 -59.19
CA VAL A 1034 78.56 13.16 -59.17
C VAL A 1034 80.03 13.09 -59.59
N ALA A 1035 80.49 13.97 -60.48
CA ALA A 1035 81.90 14.07 -60.85
C ALA A 1035 82.78 14.60 -59.71
N ALA A 1036 82.30 15.59 -58.94
CA ALA A 1036 83.03 16.18 -57.81
C ALA A 1036 83.21 15.21 -56.64
N GLN A 1037 82.14 14.51 -56.21
CA GLN A 1037 82.20 13.49 -55.13
C GLN A 1037 83.29 12.43 -55.42
N ARG A 1038 83.32 11.91 -56.65
CA ARG A 1038 84.29 10.89 -57.11
C ARG A 1038 85.75 11.35 -57.14
N LEU A 1039 86.00 12.67 -57.03
CA LEU A 1039 87.34 13.24 -56.96
C LEU A 1039 87.83 13.35 -55.50
N ALA A 1040 86.96 13.79 -54.58
CA ALA A 1040 87.28 13.93 -53.16
C ALA A 1040 87.66 12.58 -52.52
N ASP A 1041 86.88 11.53 -52.78
CA ASP A 1041 87.13 10.16 -52.29
C ASP A 1041 88.52 9.61 -52.65
N LYS A 1042 89.11 10.08 -53.75
CA LYS A 1042 90.42 9.62 -54.24
C LYS A 1042 91.61 10.38 -53.65
N ILE A 1043 91.38 11.54 -53.05
CA ILE A 1043 92.43 12.39 -52.49
C ILE A 1043 92.63 12.07 -51.00
N TYR A 1044 91.55 11.89 -50.24
CA TYR A 1044 91.63 11.77 -48.77
C TYR A 1044 91.80 10.33 -48.23
N ASN A 1045 91.69 9.29 -49.07
CA ASN A 1045 91.71 7.88 -48.62
C ASN A 1045 93.03 7.11 -48.88
N HIS A 1046 94.06 7.75 -49.42
CA HIS A 1046 95.39 7.15 -49.60
C HIS A 1046 96.47 8.07 -49.02
N GLY A 1047 96.90 7.80 -47.79
CA GLY A 1047 97.94 8.59 -47.11
C GLY A 1047 99.32 8.41 -47.73
N PHE A 1048 100.02 9.52 -47.96
CA PHE A 1048 101.41 9.53 -48.40
C PHE A 1048 102.35 9.66 -47.18
N ASN A 1049 103.63 9.32 -47.35
CA ASN A 1049 104.63 9.47 -46.29
C ASN A 1049 105.63 10.56 -46.70
N PHE A 1050 105.33 11.82 -46.35
CA PHE A 1050 106.09 13.00 -46.79
C PHE A 1050 107.61 12.90 -46.56
N VAL A 1051 108.06 12.19 -45.51
CA VAL A 1051 109.50 11.98 -45.24
C VAL A 1051 110.16 11.16 -46.34
N SER A 1052 109.46 10.17 -46.89
CA SER A 1052 109.97 9.32 -47.98
C SER A 1052 110.09 10.11 -49.29
N GLU A 1053 109.12 10.96 -49.58
CA GLU A 1053 109.17 11.88 -50.74
C GLU A 1053 110.33 12.87 -50.60
N LEU A 1054 110.57 13.44 -49.41
CA LEU A 1054 111.71 14.35 -49.18
C LEU A 1054 113.07 13.66 -49.32
N ILE A 1055 113.21 12.42 -48.85
CA ILE A 1055 114.43 11.62 -49.05
C ILE A 1055 114.65 11.32 -50.54
N GLN A 1056 113.60 10.92 -51.26
CA GLN A 1056 113.69 10.68 -52.71
C GLN A 1056 114.00 11.96 -53.49
N ILE A 1057 113.43 13.10 -53.11
CA ILE A 1057 113.74 14.40 -53.74
C ILE A 1057 115.24 14.69 -53.64
N ALA A 1058 115.86 14.49 -52.47
CA ALA A 1058 117.29 14.72 -52.24
C ALA A 1058 118.19 13.73 -53.00
N GLU A 1059 117.90 12.42 -52.95
CA GLU A 1059 118.68 11.39 -53.69
C GLU A 1059 118.68 11.65 -55.21
N GLU A 1060 117.58 12.21 -55.75
CA GLU A 1060 117.44 12.59 -57.15
C GLU A 1060 118.00 13.99 -57.49
N ASN A 1061 118.59 14.73 -56.55
CA ASN A 1061 119.19 16.04 -56.80
C ASN A 1061 120.66 15.92 -57.27
N THR A 1062 121.21 17.01 -57.83
CA THR A 1062 122.61 17.05 -58.31
C THR A 1062 123.52 17.67 -57.24
N TYR A 1063 124.70 17.09 -57.00
CA TYR A 1063 125.63 17.51 -55.95
C TYR A 1063 127.00 17.95 -56.52
N PRO A 1064 127.72 18.90 -55.89
CA PRO A 1064 129.05 19.32 -56.32
C PRO A 1064 130.10 18.19 -56.25
N SER A 1065 130.97 18.11 -57.27
CA SER A 1065 132.02 17.09 -57.33
C SER A 1065 133.02 17.22 -56.18
N GLY A 1066 133.37 16.08 -55.56
CA GLY A 1066 134.27 16.01 -54.39
C GLY A 1066 133.60 16.27 -53.04
N VAL A 1067 132.32 16.67 -53.00
CA VAL A 1067 131.55 16.85 -51.77
C VAL A 1067 130.70 15.61 -51.49
N ARG A 1068 130.57 15.21 -50.22
CA ARG A 1068 129.66 14.13 -49.81
C ARG A 1068 128.23 14.67 -49.69
N PRO A 1069 127.22 14.11 -50.38
CA PRO A 1069 125.82 14.48 -50.20
C PRO A 1069 125.34 14.31 -48.75
N PHE A 1070 124.46 15.20 -48.30
CA PHE A 1070 123.66 15.01 -47.08
C PHE A 1070 122.23 15.55 -47.23
N LEU A 1071 121.36 15.03 -46.37
CA LEU A 1071 120.04 15.57 -46.04
C LEU A 1071 119.91 15.60 -44.51
N GLU A 1072 119.73 16.79 -43.93
CA GLU A 1072 119.42 16.99 -42.51
C GLU A 1072 117.92 17.31 -42.36
N LEU A 1073 117.23 16.51 -41.55
CA LEU A 1073 115.83 16.72 -41.15
C LEU A 1073 115.83 17.07 -39.65
N LYS A 1074 115.49 18.31 -39.30
CA LYS A 1074 115.66 18.86 -37.95
C LYS A 1074 114.40 19.57 -37.47
N VAL A 1075 113.70 18.95 -36.52
CA VAL A 1075 112.60 19.61 -35.80
C VAL A 1075 113.18 20.51 -34.70
N THR A 1076 112.77 21.78 -34.68
CA THR A 1076 113.07 22.74 -33.61
C THR A 1076 111.77 23.18 -32.91
N PRO A 1077 111.72 23.17 -31.57
CA PRO A 1077 110.60 23.74 -30.81
C PRO A 1077 110.66 25.27 -30.71
N ARG A 1078 111.73 25.91 -31.22
CA ARG A 1078 111.80 27.36 -31.40
C ARG A 1078 111.47 27.69 -32.85
N ASP A 1079 110.46 28.52 -33.02
CA ASP A 1079 110.12 29.15 -34.30
C ASP A 1079 111.30 30.02 -34.77
N ILE A 1080 111.75 29.81 -36.01
CA ILE A 1080 112.79 30.62 -36.67
C ILE A 1080 112.13 31.68 -37.60
N THR A 1081 110.81 31.63 -37.75
CA THR A 1081 110.02 32.64 -38.45
C THR A 1081 109.43 33.64 -37.44
N PHE A 1082 109.13 34.86 -37.90
CA PHE A 1082 108.70 35.97 -37.02
C PHE A 1082 107.22 35.89 -36.60
N SER A 1083 106.67 34.70 -36.33
CA SER A 1083 105.24 34.50 -36.03
C SER A 1083 104.93 33.92 -34.63
N GLY A 1084 105.82 33.13 -34.05
CA GLY A 1084 105.93 32.93 -32.61
C GLY A 1084 104.87 32.02 -31.95
N SER A 1085 104.70 30.77 -32.42
CA SER A 1085 104.15 29.68 -31.58
C SER A 1085 104.24 28.25 -32.15
N LEU A 1086 104.95 28.02 -33.26
CA LEU A 1086 104.97 26.71 -33.94
C LEU A 1086 106.35 26.02 -33.91
N GLN A 1087 106.35 24.68 -33.95
CA GLN A 1087 107.55 23.89 -34.15
C GLN A 1087 107.93 23.91 -35.63
N THR A 1088 109.19 24.20 -35.97
CA THR A 1088 109.65 24.23 -37.37
C THR A 1088 110.37 22.93 -37.71
N LEU A 1089 109.98 22.25 -38.78
CA LEU A 1089 110.81 21.24 -39.43
C LEU A 1089 111.72 21.94 -40.46
N ILE A 1090 113.01 21.95 -40.21
CA ILE A 1090 114.03 22.35 -41.19
C ILE A 1090 114.38 21.11 -42.01
N VAL A 1091 114.45 21.27 -43.33
CA VAL A 1091 114.96 20.28 -44.28
C VAL A 1091 116.10 20.95 -45.04
N ALA A 1092 117.33 20.42 -44.93
CA ALA A 1092 118.52 21.04 -45.50
C ALA A 1092 119.38 20.01 -46.24
N SER A 1093 119.82 20.35 -47.45
CA SER A 1093 120.70 19.56 -48.30
C SER A 1093 121.84 20.41 -48.86
N ASN A 1094 122.90 19.78 -49.34
CA ASN A 1094 124.05 20.42 -50.00
C ASN A 1094 124.11 20.13 -51.51
N ASP A 1095 122.94 20.02 -52.14
CA ASP A 1095 122.83 19.96 -53.60
C ASP A 1095 123.18 21.31 -54.25
N VAL A 1096 123.22 21.34 -55.59
CA VAL A 1096 123.51 22.54 -56.38
C VAL A 1096 122.40 23.60 -56.37
N GLY A 1097 121.31 23.35 -55.63
CA GLY A 1097 120.13 24.21 -55.54
C GLY A 1097 119.24 24.20 -56.79
N PHE A 1098 118.06 24.81 -56.65
CA PHE A 1098 117.05 24.88 -57.71
C PHE A 1098 117.45 25.82 -58.86
N SER A 1099 116.97 25.49 -60.07
CA SER A 1099 116.95 26.40 -61.21
C SER A 1099 115.57 27.05 -61.38
N GLU A 1100 115.49 28.09 -62.21
CA GLU A 1100 114.23 28.75 -62.60
C GLU A 1100 113.16 27.76 -63.10
N HIS A 1101 113.56 26.73 -63.87
CA HIS A 1101 112.66 25.70 -64.38
C HIS A 1101 112.14 24.77 -63.26
N ASP A 1102 112.89 24.57 -62.17
CA ASP A 1102 112.41 23.81 -61.00
C ASP A 1102 111.36 24.60 -60.22
N ILE A 1103 111.46 25.94 -60.20
CA ILE A 1103 110.45 26.83 -59.61
C ILE A 1103 109.12 26.73 -60.38
N ASP A 1104 109.16 26.80 -61.71
CA ASP A 1104 107.96 26.68 -62.55
C ASP A 1104 107.27 25.30 -62.42
N ALA A 1105 108.06 24.25 -62.22
CA ALA A 1105 107.54 22.90 -62.01
C ALA A 1105 106.92 22.72 -60.61
N ILE A 1106 107.61 23.13 -59.54
CA ILE A 1106 107.14 22.97 -58.16
C ILE A 1106 105.90 23.82 -57.83
N CYS A 1107 105.68 24.91 -58.59
CA CYS A 1107 104.45 25.70 -58.55
C CYS A 1107 103.30 25.08 -59.37
N SER A 1108 103.59 24.33 -60.44
CA SER A 1108 102.57 23.70 -61.30
C SER A 1108 101.98 22.41 -60.69
N ILE A 1109 100.67 22.18 -60.87
CA ILE A 1109 100.08 20.85 -60.62
C ILE A 1109 100.42 19.93 -61.81
N GLY A 1110 101.10 18.81 -61.56
CA GLY A 1110 101.28 17.75 -62.55
C GLY A 1110 102.52 17.83 -63.46
N LYS A 1111 103.44 18.78 -63.24
CA LYS A 1111 104.70 18.90 -64.01
C LYS A 1111 105.93 18.52 -63.18
N SER A 1112 106.96 17.98 -63.83
CA SER A 1112 108.25 17.60 -63.21
C SER A 1112 109.42 17.91 -64.14
N THR A 1113 110.57 18.30 -63.58
CA THR A 1113 111.79 18.66 -64.34
C THR A 1113 112.71 17.46 -64.62
N LYS A 1114 112.59 16.39 -63.82
CA LYS A 1114 113.51 15.26 -63.81
C LYS A 1114 113.32 14.38 -65.06
N ARG A 1115 114.36 14.30 -65.90
CA ARG A 1115 114.32 13.67 -67.24
C ARG A 1115 114.31 12.14 -67.17
N ARG A 1116 113.63 11.52 -68.15
CA ARG A 1116 113.54 10.06 -68.32
C ARG A 1116 114.92 9.38 -68.36
N ARG A 1117 115.11 8.40 -67.49
CA ARG A 1117 115.95 7.22 -67.75
C ARG A 1117 115.04 5.99 -67.83
N HIS A 1118 115.52 4.91 -68.44
CA HIS A 1118 114.84 3.63 -68.39
C HIS A 1118 115.06 3.01 -67.01
N ASP A 1119 114.16 3.33 -66.08
CA ASP A 1119 113.48 2.41 -65.14
C ASP A 1119 112.54 3.22 -64.23
N GLY A 1120 111.51 2.58 -63.67
CA GLY A 1120 110.33 3.28 -63.14
C GLY A 1120 110.50 3.88 -61.74
N LEU A 1121 110.50 5.21 -61.63
CA LEU A 1121 110.39 5.95 -60.36
C LEU A 1121 109.33 7.07 -60.42
N ILE A 1122 108.75 7.40 -59.26
CA ILE A 1122 107.45 8.08 -59.12
C ILE A 1122 107.51 9.61 -59.28
N GLY A 1123 108.70 10.24 -59.19
CA GLY A 1123 108.92 11.69 -59.32
C GLY A 1123 108.45 12.35 -60.63
N GLN A 1124 107.99 11.55 -61.61
CA GLN A 1124 107.44 12.03 -62.90
C GLN A 1124 106.10 12.78 -62.77
N ARG A 1125 105.33 12.57 -61.70
CA ARG A 1125 103.94 13.09 -61.59
C ARG A 1125 103.79 14.54 -61.11
N GLY A 1126 104.86 15.20 -60.65
CA GLY A 1126 104.79 16.61 -60.22
C GLY A 1126 103.93 16.86 -58.97
N ILE A 1127 103.77 15.85 -58.11
CA ILE A 1127 102.93 15.91 -56.90
C ILE A 1127 103.68 15.58 -55.59
N GLY A 1128 104.84 14.91 -55.66
CA GLY A 1128 105.55 14.40 -54.47
C GLY A 1128 105.83 15.46 -53.40
N PHE A 1129 106.36 16.62 -53.81
CA PHE A 1129 106.57 17.76 -52.92
C PHE A 1129 105.28 18.29 -52.26
N LYS A 1130 104.11 18.16 -52.91
CA LYS A 1130 102.84 18.65 -52.35
C LYS A 1130 102.39 17.85 -51.12
N SER A 1131 102.96 16.66 -50.87
CA SER A 1131 102.77 15.93 -49.60
C SER A 1131 103.21 16.72 -48.36
N VAL A 1132 104.13 17.68 -48.50
CA VAL A 1132 104.54 18.58 -47.41
C VAL A 1132 103.37 19.42 -46.88
N LEU A 1133 102.30 19.60 -47.67
CA LEU A 1133 101.07 20.29 -47.23
C LEU A 1133 100.23 19.48 -46.23
N GLU A 1134 100.50 18.18 -46.06
CA GLU A 1134 99.89 17.37 -44.98
C GLU A 1134 100.37 17.81 -43.58
N ILE A 1135 101.60 18.34 -43.49
CA ILE A 1135 102.25 18.72 -42.22
C ILE A 1135 102.61 20.20 -42.09
N SER A 1136 102.52 20.98 -43.17
CA SER A 1136 102.87 22.40 -43.19
C SER A 1136 101.83 23.22 -43.95
N GLN A 1137 101.12 24.08 -43.23
CA GLN A 1137 100.19 25.05 -43.81
C GLN A 1137 100.89 26.09 -44.69
N LYS A 1138 102.19 26.31 -44.48
CA LYS A 1138 102.98 27.33 -45.17
C LYS A 1138 104.46 26.91 -45.27
N PRO A 1139 104.80 26.00 -46.20
CA PRO A 1139 106.19 25.59 -46.40
C PRO A 1139 106.99 26.72 -47.09
N TYR A 1140 108.20 26.96 -46.57
CA TYR A 1140 109.15 27.93 -47.09
C TYR A 1140 110.33 27.20 -47.75
N ILE A 1141 110.74 27.63 -48.94
CA ILE A 1141 111.87 27.08 -49.69
C ILE A 1141 112.93 28.17 -49.85
N PHE A 1142 114.18 27.84 -49.53
CA PHE A 1142 115.35 28.70 -49.73
C PHE A 1142 116.39 27.95 -50.57
N SER A 1143 116.67 28.40 -51.78
CA SER A 1143 117.61 27.72 -52.69
C SER A 1143 118.14 28.67 -53.77
N ASN A 1144 119.45 28.70 -54.02
CA ASN A 1144 120.11 29.55 -55.03
C ASN A 1144 119.67 31.04 -55.07
N GLY A 1145 119.31 31.61 -53.90
CA GLY A 1145 118.83 32.99 -53.77
C GLY A 1145 117.31 33.16 -53.92
N TYR A 1146 116.59 32.15 -54.43
CA TYR A 1146 115.13 32.11 -54.39
C TYR A 1146 114.63 31.91 -52.95
N GLN A 1147 113.55 32.62 -52.60
CA GLN A 1147 112.80 32.45 -51.34
C GLN A 1147 111.31 32.36 -51.68
N ILE A 1148 110.69 31.21 -51.46
CA ILE A 1148 109.33 30.89 -51.96
C ILE A 1148 108.46 30.34 -50.84
N THR A 1149 107.17 30.69 -50.86
CA THR A 1149 106.12 30.16 -49.97
C THR A 1149 104.83 29.97 -50.76
N PHE A 1150 103.95 29.09 -50.28
CA PHE A 1150 102.60 28.90 -50.83
C PHE A 1150 101.54 29.58 -49.93
N THR A 1151 100.40 29.99 -50.50
CA THR A 1151 99.31 30.71 -49.81
C THR A 1151 97.94 30.35 -50.38
N GLU A 1152 96.94 30.14 -49.53
CA GLU A 1152 95.56 29.79 -49.94
C GLU A 1152 94.91 30.85 -50.83
N ALA A 1153 94.03 30.41 -51.75
CA ALA A 1153 93.24 31.30 -52.59
C ALA A 1153 92.08 31.94 -51.79
N PRO A 1154 91.92 33.28 -51.81
CA PRO A 1154 90.87 33.95 -51.04
C PRO A 1154 89.48 33.68 -51.62
N GLY A 1155 88.67 32.87 -50.92
CA GLY A 1155 87.25 32.68 -51.27
C GLY A 1155 86.58 31.39 -50.81
N HIS A 1156 87.35 30.34 -50.45
CA HIS A 1156 86.79 29.04 -50.08
C HIS A 1156 86.88 28.74 -48.57
N SER A 1157 85.73 28.71 -47.90
CA SER A 1157 85.64 28.32 -46.49
C SER A 1157 85.58 26.81 -46.30
N VAL A 1158 86.74 26.23 -45.99
CA VAL A 1158 86.96 24.92 -45.34
C VAL A 1158 86.61 23.66 -46.16
N GLN A 1159 87.54 22.68 -46.19
CA GLN A 1159 87.44 21.33 -46.78
C GLN A 1159 87.69 21.11 -48.30
N SER A 1160 88.44 22.00 -48.98
CA SER A 1160 89.43 21.62 -50.04
C SER A 1160 90.20 22.84 -50.57
N PRO A 1161 91.52 22.96 -50.31
CA PRO A 1161 92.30 24.11 -50.76
C PRO A 1161 92.90 23.89 -52.16
N LEU A 1162 92.41 24.64 -53.14
CA LEU A 1162 93.09 24.85 -54.43
C LEU A 1162 93.98 26.09 -54.33
N PHE A 1163 95.26 25.94 -54.72
CA PHE A 1163 96.29 26.98 -54.60
C PHE A 1163 96.70 27.53 -55.98
N LEU A 1164 96.98 28.83 -56.04
CA LEU A 1164 97.54 29.53 -57.22
C LEU A 1164 98.66 30.48 -56.80
N ASN A 1165 99.50 30.85 -57.77
CA ASN A 1165 100.80 31.49 -57.52
C ASN A 1165 100.71 32.89 -56.89
N GLY A 1166 101.59 33.15 -55.92
CA GLY A 1166 101.99 34.48 -55.50
C GLY A 1166 103.50 34.54 -55.30
N TRP A 1167 104.15 35.54 -55.89
CA TRP A 1167 105.55 35.89 -55.60
C TRP A 1167 105.58 37.09 -54.62
N ILE A 1168 106.73 37.35 -54.02
CA ILE A 1168 107.05 38.60 -53.29
C ILE A 1168 107.98 39.42 -54.18
#